data_AF-A0A7C1RWA2-F1
#
_entry.id   AF-A0A7C1RWA2-F1
#
_cell.length_a   1.000
_cell.length_b   1.000
_cell.length_c   1.000
_cell.angle_alpha   90.00
_cell.angle_beta   90.00
_cell.angle_gamma   90.00
#
_symmetry.space_group_name_H-M   'P 1'
#
loop_
_entity.id
_entity.type
_entity.pdbx_description
1 polymer ?
#
loop_
_entity_poly.entity_id
_entity_poly.type
_entity_poly.pdbx_seq_one_letter_code
_entity_poly.pdbx_strand_id
1 'polypeptide(L)'
;FLILLGLGLSLYIYGRIKVAKNPRNSIISNRQKIRLGIVVGAFIVLITMPLLFSIGPLITLSNTSVYSNYEWNRKIQREISWTRITAGLDMFEERSIENFTLSSQAENDTQMISRIRQFDQDFAVQSLAAKIGTTFEGLADSDIVYINGKEYWVAPKTIRLSQFAGDSVATHTELYDHVEGFLALDTFTGELVNITSTFNVSDDYPIFFGESESPRYIQQQETSGSLGAFDNSILLDTDWKGGIENNKYEYEGAPDGALNGLEAFWYTAGLDLWGYVFEGGTKNYLINRNVKNRVRNILLPQLSIDNDPYLVFDGNNEKIYYAVSIFTSINIGTYARAPILRFLGISLVDVKNGNMEFYKNPSLVEDASDPTYSLWKYYMNIYDWKTMNSPETAWLKNQLRYPETLFELQLAANYIYHVEDLKTWKRGDDFHERPENGDLFYIETNLGYGIEYVGLDLVEYRGAEAKTLAGMYVIRHGDNFGKAIFYHTRNSTENLIGPKTARDTYQTEATQEISLIAGARSGNTLLYPLGGSVYYYIPTYSTVGGLQQLKLAGFVNAFSRNVGYGKEAFDAYNELENFGPRAFTLMSSADSPDIDGSFILNWTESQFAESYSVYRNNSLLIPDLPTSQTTYSISDMSTGTYEYFIQASNEFGNLSSNKITIEVDLYAISFMFEMEDSITLPADFANFRIELENINKNITSEYVVSVNLLLYRVGGVNVSILVPPVYYPLENSTFTQGAFTGVNFTLVNKTIYSGEGLIFSGLVSCSTPDILIRFKWILIVNDVVIPTSAEDFITVT
;
A
#
# COMPACT_ATOMS: atom_id res chain seq x y z
N PHE A 1 23.27 42.25 -42.75
CA PHE A 1 24.23 41.77 -43.76
C PHE A 1 23.77 42.03 -45.20
N LEU A 2 22.62 41.49 -45.64
CA LEU A 2 22.12 41.66 -47.02
C LEU A 2 21.89 43.13 -47.46
N ILE A 3 21.45 44.00 -46.55
CA ILE A 3 21.28 45.44 -46.82
C ILE A 3 22.62 46.14 -47.09
N LEU A 4 23.70 45.74 -46.40
CA LEU A 4 25.04 46.29 -46.60
C LEU A 4 25.63 45.85 -47.96
N LEU A 5 25.37 44.60 -48.36
CA LEU A 5 25.74 44.06 -49.68
C LEU A 5 25.02 44.78 -50.82
N GLY A 6 23.71 44.99 -50.69
CA GLY A 6 22.91 45.74 -51.68
C GLY A 6 23.38 47.19 -51.84
N LEU A 7 23.78 47.84 -50.76
CA LEU A 7 24.30 49.22 -50.78
C LEU A 7 25.73 49.31 -51.35
N GLY A 8 26.61 48.37 -50.99
CA GLY A 8 27.95 48.28 -51.58
C GLY A 8 27.88 48.14 -53.10
N LEU A 9 26.97 47.29 -53.58
CA LEU A 9 26.74 47.08 -55.00
C LEU A 9 26.16 48.34 -55.69
N SER A 10 25.22 49.02 -55.04
CA SER A 10 24.58 50.24 -55.58
C SER A 10 25.54 51.42 -55.65
N LEU A 11 26.38 51.61 -54.62
CA LEU A 11 27.45 52.63 -54.59
C LEU A 11 28.56 52.31 -55.60
N TYR A 12 28.91 51.04 -55.75
CA TYR A 12 29.85 50.58 -56.77
C TYR A 12 29.33 50.84 -58.18
N ILE A 13 28.07 50.50 -58.46
CA ILE A 13 27.40 50.74 -59.76
C ILE A 13 27.30 52.25 -60.03
N TYR A 14 26.87 53.04 -59.05
CA TYR A 14 26.78 54.50 -59.18
C TYR A 14 28.15 55.14 -59.43
N GLY A 15 29.19 54.70 -58.70
CA GLY A 15 30.57 55.11 -58.91
C GLY A 15 31.07 54.77 -60.32
N ARG A 16 30.83 53.54 -60.79
CA ARG A 16 31.17 53.07 -62.15
C ARG A 16 30.49 53.89 -63.23
N ILE A 17 29.19 54.19 -63.10
CA ILE A 17 28.44 55.01 -64.06
C ILE A 17 29.00 56.43 -64.12
N LYS A 18 29.43 56.99 -62.98
CA LYS A 18 29.99 58.35 -62.95
C LYS A 18 31.40 58.42 -63.54
N VAL A 19 32.26 57.42 -63.29
CA VAL A 19 33.61 57.31 -63.87
C VAL A 19 33.56 57.09 -65.39
N ALA A 20 32.60 56.31 -65.88
CA ALA A 20 32.42 56.06 -67.31
C ALA A 20 32.02 57.30 -68.13
N LYS A 21 31.40 58.32 -67.50
CA LYS A 21 30.93 59.53 -68.21
C LYS A 21 31.96 60.63 -68.34
N ASN A 22 33.01 60.72 -67.51
CA ASN A 22 34.15 61.62 -67.74
C ASN A 22 35.36 61.37 -66.79
N PRO A 23 36.52 60.88 -67.26
CA PRO A 23 37.64 60.50 -66.38
C PRO A 23 38.41 61.66 -65.71
N ARG A 24 38.18 62.92 -66.12
CA ARG A 24 39.00 64.08 -65.69
C ARG A 24 38.34 65.03 -64.69
N ASN A 25 37.11 64.78 -64.23
CA ASN A 25 36.45 65.62 -63.22
C ASN A 25 36.22 64.85 -61.92
N SER A 26 37.29 64.64 -61.16
CA SER A 26 37.29 63.98 -59.84
C SER A 26 37.04 64.94 -58.68
N ILE A 27 36.28 66.02 -58.87
CA ILE A 27 35.97 66.96 -57.78
C ILE A 27 34.47 66.89 -57.48
N ILE A 28 34.13 66.07 -56.49
CA ILE A 28 32.81 66.12 -55.84
C ILE A 28 32.68 67.52 -55.24
N SER A 29 31.71 68.30 -55.71
CA SER A 29 31.51 69.68 -55.22
C SER A 29 31.18 69.69 -53.72
N ASN A 30 31.54 70.75 -52.99
CA ASN A 30 31.29 70.84 -51.55
C ASN A 30 29.81 70.63 -51.18
N ARG A 31 28.87 71.08 -52.02
CA ARG A 31 27.43 70.82 -51.82
C ARG A 31 27.07 69.34 -51.95
N GLN A 32 27.73 68.59 -52.84
CA GLN A 32 27.53 67.15 -52.98
C GLN A 32 28.15 66.38 -51.81
N LYS A 33 29.31 66.82 -51.28
CA LYS A 33 29.92 66.24 -50.07
C LYS A 33 29.02 66.41 -48.85
N ILE A 34 28.42 67.58 -48.67
CA ILE A 34 27.47 67.84 -47.58
C ILE A 34 26.22 66.97 -47.71
N ARG A 35 25.63 66.86 -48.92
CA ARG A 35 24.47 65.97 -49.14
C ARG A 35 24.81 64.50 -48.88
N LEU A 36 25.99 64.05 -49.31
CA LEU A 36 26.45 62.68 -49.05
C LEU A 36 26.68 62.45 -47.55
N GLY A 37 27.26 63.43 -46.84
CA GLY A 37 27.45 63.37 -45.38
C GLY A 37 26.13 63.31 -44.61
N ILE A 38 25.11 64.07 -45.03
CA ILE A 38 23.76 64.00 -44.44
C ILE A 38 23.12 62.63 -44.69
N VAL A 39 23.24 62.08 -45.90
CA VAL A 39 22.71 60.76 -46.23
C VAL A 39 23.40 59.66 -45.41
N VAL A 40 24.72 59.71 -45.29
CA VAL A 40 25.49 58.77 -44.47
C VAL A 40 25.13 58.90 -42.98
N GLY A 41 25.00 60.13 -42.46
CA GLY A 41 24.58 60.37 -41.08
C GLY A 41 23.18 59.86 -40.77
N ALA A 42 22.21 60.14 -41.65
CA ALA A 42 20.84 59.60 -41.52
C ALA A 42 20.83 58.06 -41.56
N PHE A 43 21.71 57.45 -42.37
CA PHE A 43 21.81 56.01 -42.47
C PHE A 43 22.48 55.36 -41.24
N ILE A 44 23.50 56.01 -40.66
CA ILE A 44 24.09 55.58 -39.38
C ILE A 44 23.01 55.58 -38.29
N VAL A 45 22.20 56.65 -38.20
CA VAL A 45 21.08 56.72 -37.24
C VAL A 45 20.06 55.60 -37.51
N LEU A 46 19.73 55.32 -38.77
CA LEU A 46 18.79 54.25 -39.13
C LEU A 46 19.32 52.85 -38.77
N ILE A 47 20.64 52.62 -38.90
CA ILE A 47 21.29 51.34 -38.53
C ILE A 47 21.42 51.20 -37.01
N THR A 48 21.71 52.29 -36.29
CA THR A 48 21.87 52.25 -34.82
C THR A 48 20.55 52.33 -34.07
N MET A 49 19.47 52.79 -34.69
CA MET A 49 18.14 52.87 -34.06
C MET A 49 17.64 51.52 -33.52
N PRO A 50 17.67 50.41 -34.29
CA PRO A 50 17.29 49.10 -33.79
C PRO A 50 18.14 48.65 -32.60
N LEU A 51 19.44 48.99 -32.60
CA LEU A 51 20.38 48.70 -31.50
C LEU A 51 20.04 49.51 -30.25
N LEU A 52 19.71 50.80 -30.39
CA LEU A 52 19.29 51.65 -29.28
C LEU A 52 17.92 51.22 -28.70
N PHE A 53 16.99 50.77 -29.55
CA PHE A 53 15.71 50.23 -29.11
C PHE A 53 15.82 48.82 -28.51
N SER A 54 16.76 47.98 -28.95
CA SER A 54 16.98 46.65 -28.36
C SER A 54 17.71 46.69 -27.01
N ILE A 55 18.44 47.78 -26.72
CA ILE A 55 19.11 48.00 -25.43
C ILE A 55 18.12 48.39 -24.32
N GLY A 56 17.02 49.09 -24.62
CA GLY A 56 16.01 49.52 -23.64
C GLY A 56 15.40 48.39 -22.79
N PRO A 57 14.98 47.26 -23.40
CA PRO A 57 14.57 46.06 -22.68
C PRO A 57 15.71 45.42 -21.86
N LEU A 58 16.95 45.52 -22.32
CA LEU A 58 18.12 44.90 -21.68
C LEU A 58 18.60 45.65 -20.42
N ILE A 59 18.51 46.99 -20.41
CA ILE A 59 19.00 47.84 -19.31
C ILE A 59 18.02 47.92 -18.12
N THR A 60 16.79 47.40 -18.25
CA THR A 60 15.75 47.55 -17.22
C THR A 60 15.35 46.25 -16.52
N LEU A 61 15.71 45.08 -17.05
CA LEU A 61 15.40 43.78 -16.45
C LEU A 61 16.30 43.38 -15.26
N SER A 62 17.37 44.14 -14.98
CA SER A 62 18.20 43.95 -13.78
C SER A 62 17.61 44.56 -12.52
N ASN A 63 16.65 45.49 -12.65
CA ASN A 63 15.95 46.08 -11.51
C ASN A 63 14.78 45.18 -11.11
N THR A 64 14.80 44.69 -9.87
CA THR A 64 13.78 43.79 -9.32
C THR A 64 12.34 44.33 -9.47
N SER A 65 12.13 45.64 -9.29
CA SER A 65 10.80 46.25 -9.40
C SER A 65 10.27 46.22 -10.84
N VAL A 66 11.15 46.44 -11.82
CA VAL A 66 10.79 46.42 -13.24
C VAL A 66 10.57 44.99 -13.71
N TYR A 67 11.46 44.06 -13.34
CA TYR A 67 11.27 42.64 -13.63
C TYR A 67 9.96 42.11 -13.05
N SER A 68 9.68 42.42 -11.78
CA SER A 68 8.45 42.03 -11.09
C SER A 68 7.19 42.54 -11.80
N ASN A 69 7.17 43.79 -12.26
CA ASN A 69 5.99 44.34 -12.94
C ASN A 69 5.83 43.82 -14.38
N TYR A 70 6.90 43.83 -15.18
CA TYR A 70 6.79 43.60 -16.63
C TYR A 70 6.97 42.14 -17.05
N GLU A 71 7.93 41.41 -16.46
CA GLU A 71 8.12 39.99 -16.79
C GLU A 71 7.27 39.10 -15.88
N TRP A 72 7.31 39.32 -14.57
CA TRP A 72 6.61 38.44 -13.64
C TRP A 72 5.09 38.62 -13.69
N ASN A 73 4.55 39.77 -13.26
CA ASN A 73 3.09 39.98 -13.15
C ASN A 73 2.35 39.89 -14.48
N ARG A 74 2.92 40.43 -15.57
CA ARG A 74 2.23 40.54 -16.86
C ARG A 74 2.37 39.33 -17.76
N LYS A 75 3.43 38.54 -17.59
CA LYS A 75 3.75 37.43 -18.50
C LYS A 75 3.86 36.11 -17.75
N ILE A 76 4.79 35.97 -16.81
CA ILE A 76 5.07 34.68 -16.16
C ILE A 76 3.90 34.25 -15.27
N GLN A 77 3.33 35.12 -14.43
CA GLN A 77 2.16 34.76 -13.61
C GLN A 77 0.95 34.35 -14.45
N ARG A 78 0.74 35.00 -15.61
CA ARG A 78 -0.31 34.59 -16.54
C ARG A 78 0.00 33.26 -17.19
N GLU A 79 1.25 33.04 -17.61
CA GLU A 79 1.72 31.78 -18.16
C GLU A 79 1.52 30.63 -17.16
N ILE A 80 1.91 30.82 -15.90
CA ILE A 80 1.70 29.86 -14.81
C ILE A 80 0.20 29.59 -14.63
N SER A 81 -0.60 30.63 -14.40
CA SER A 81 -2.05 30.47 -14.17
C SER A 81 -2.76 29.75 -15.31
N TRP A 82 -2.53 30.14 -16.57
CA TRP A 82 -3.15 29.49 -17.71
C TRP A 82 -2.65 28.07 -17.91
N THR A 83 -1.36 27.81 -17.72
CA THR A 83 -0.80 26.46 -17.87
C THR A 83 -1.32 25.52 -16.79
N ARG A 84 -1.45 26.00 -15.54
CA ARG A 84 -2.05 25.23 -14.45
C ARG A 84 -3.50 24.85 -14.77
N ILE A 85 -4.31 25.80 -15.22
CA ILE A 85 -5.71 25.58 -15.59
C ILE A 85 -5.81 24.58 -16.76
N THR A 86 -5.04 24.76 -17.83
CA THR A 86 -5.15 23.88 -19.01
C THR A 86 -4.63 22.48 -18.74
N ALA A 87 -3.47 22.34 -18.09
CA ALA A 87 -2.94 21.03 -17.72
C ALA A 87 -3.71 20.36 -16.56
N GLY A 88 -4.59 21.09 -15.85
CA GLY A 88 -5.37 20.54 -14.75
C GLY A 88 -4.53 20.28 -13.49
N LEU A 89 -3.57 21.17 -13.20
CA LEU A 89 -2.59 20.99 -12.12
C LEU A 89 -3.16 21.23 -10.71
N ASP A 90 -4.39 21.74 -10.60
CA ASP A 90 -5.06 21.94 -9.31
C ASP A 90 -5.51 20.63 -8.66
N MET A 91 -5.29 19.49 -9.32
CA MET A 91 -5.60 18.15 -8.80
C MET A 91 -4.63 17.66 -7.72
N PHE A 92 -3.44 18.27 -7.60
CA PHE A 92 -2.40 17.81 -6.68
C PHE A 92 -2.59 18.38 -5.27
N GLU A 93 -2.79 17.49 -4.30
CA GLU A 93 -2.66 17.79 -2.89
C GLU A 93 -1.18 17.74 -2.48
N GLU A 94 -0.63 18.81 -1.93
CA GLU A 94 0.77 18.83 -1.47
C GLU A 94 0.90 18.37 -0.02
N ARG A 95 1.84 17.46 0.25
CA ARG A 95 2.16 16.94 1.58
C ARG A 95 3.67 16.89 1.79
N SER A 96 4.13 16.94 3.03
CA SER A 96 5.53 16.66 3.35
C SER A 96 5.83 15.19 3.13
N ILE A 97 7.06 14.85 2.71
CA ILE A 97 7.51 13.45 2.58
C ILE A 97 7.39 12.66 3.91
N GLU A 98 7.46 13.35 5.05
CA GLU A 98 7.25 12.76 6.38
C GLU A 98 5.86 12.10 6.51
N ASN A 99 4.83 12.62 5.83
CA ASN A 99 3.50 12.00 5.82
C ASN A 99 3.51 10.63 5.14
N PHE A 100 4.39 10.41 4.16
CA PHE A 100 4.58 9.12 3.55
C PHE A 100 5.37 8.17 4.47
N THR A 101 6.41 8.67 5.13
CA THR A 101 7.15 7.89 6.14
C THR A 101 6.25 7.37 7.27
N LEU A 102 5.35 8.21 7.78
CA LEU A 102 4.40 7.85 8.84
C LEU A 102 3.39 6.76 8.44
N SER A 103 3.25 6.46 7.15
CA SER A 103 2.43 5.34 6.68
C SER A 103 3.08 3.97 6.96
N SER A 104 4.39 3.95 7.22
CA SER A 104 5.10 2.73 7.61
C SER A 104 4.83 2.43 9.07
N GLN A 105 4.27 1.25 9.32
CA GLN A 105 4.19 0.65 10.64
C GLN A 105 4.84 -0.73 10.55
N ALA A 106 5.84 -1.00 11.38
CA ALA A 106 6.62 -2.24 11.34
C ALA A 106 5.74 -3.51 11.39
N GLU A 107 4.59 -3.43 12.05
CA GLU A 107 3.59 -4.50 12.13
C GLU A 107 2.95 -4.86 10.77
N ASN A 108 2.89 -3.91 9.84
CA ASN A 108 2.30 -4.06 8.51
C ASN A 108 3.35 -4.28 7.41
N ASP A 109 4.64 -4.17 7.72
CA ASP A 109 5.71 -4.27 6.72
C ASP A 109 5.73 -5.64 6.06
N THR A 110 5.44 -6.73 6.78
CA THR A 110 5.34 -8.07 6.18
C THR A 110 4.26 -8.13 5.09
N GLN A 111 3.12 -7.49 5.33
CA GLN A 111 2.06 -7.39 4.33
C GLN A 111 2.52 -6.54 3.15
N MET A 112 3.17 -5.40 3.39
CA MET A 112 3.66 -4.53 2.31
C MET A 112 4.72 -5.22 1.46
N ILE A 113 5.70 -5.90 2.07
CA ILE A 113 6.77 -6.62 1.38
C ILE A 113 6.19 -7.69 0.45
N SER A 114 5.16 -8.42 0.89
CA SER A 114 4.48 -9.44 0.06
C SER A 114 3.78 -8.88 -1.20
N ARG A 115 3.69 -7.55 -1.34
CA ARG A 115 3.11 -6.84 -2.48
C ARG A 115 4.15 -6.08 -3.31
N ILE A 116 5.43 -6.17 -2.98
CA ILE A 116 6.49 -5.51 -3.74
C ILE A 116 6.66 -6.22 -5.08
N ARG A 117 6.70 -5.44 -6.16
CA ARG A 117 7.03 -5.98 -7.48
C ARG A 117 8.51 -6.37 -7.51
N GLN A 118 8.78 -7.67 -7.47
CA GLN A 118 10.15 -8.21 -7.57
C GLN A 118 10.60 -8.40 -9.02
N PHE A 119 9.65 -8.54 -9.95
CA PHE A 119 9.91 -8.85 -11.36
C PHE A 119 9.47 -7.68 -12.25
N ASP A 120 10.36 -7.17 -13.08
CA ASP A 120 10.06 -6.10 -14.02
C ASP A 120 9.46 -6.62 -15.34
N GLN A 121 9.06 -5.68 -16.20
CA GLN A 121 8.37 -5.99 -17.46
C GLN A 121 9.24 -6.82 -18.40
N ASP A 122 10.55 -6.53 -18.48
CA ASP A 122 11.48 -7.29 -19.33
C ASP A 122 11.58 -8.74 -18.88
N PHE A 123 11.66 -8.97 -17.56
CA PHE A 123 11.60 -10.31 -16.98
C PHE A 123 10.28 -11.01 -17.31
N ALA A 124 9.15 -10.32 -17.14
CA ALA A 124 7.82 -10.87 -17.39
C ALA A 124 7.66 -11.29 -18.85
N VAL A 125 7.97 -10.40 -19.81
CA VAL A 125 7.89 -10.70 -21.25
C VAL A 125 8.72 -11.94 -21.61
N GLN A 126 9.96 -12.05 -21.12
CA GLN A 126 10.81 -13.20 -21.42
C GLN A 126 10.25 -14.52 -20.84
N SER A 127 9.77 -14.46 -19.60
CA SER A 127 9.23 -15.63 -18.90
C SER A 127 7.92 -16.11 -19.52
N LEU A 128 7.05 -15.19 -19.93
CA LEU A 128 5.77 -15.47 -20.59
C LEU A 128 5.98 -15.94 -22.04
N ALA A 129 6.85 -15.28 -22.80
CA ALA A 129 7.17 -15.66 -24.18
C ALA A 129 7.65 -17.11 -24.31
N ALA A 130 8.45 -17.60 -23.35
CA ALA A 130 8.93 -18.98 -23.33
C ALA A 130 7.83 -20.04 -23.13
N LYS A 131 6.59 -19.62 -22.87
CA LYS A 131 5.42 -20.50 -22.71
C LYS A 131 4.55 -20.57 -23.96
N ILE A 132 4.85 -19.77 -24.98
CA ILE A 132 4.20 -19.85 -26.28
C ILE A 132 4.71 -21.10 -27.00
N GLY A 133 3.79 -22.02 -27.30
CA GLY A 133 4.10 -23.32 -27.91
C GLY A 133 3.98 -23.35 -29.43
N THR A 134 3.35 -22.35 -30.04
CA THR A 134 3.12 -22.28 -31.50
C THR A 134 4.08 -21.31 -32.18
N THR A 135 4.23 -21.43 -33.49
CA THR A 135 5.14 -20.57 -34.26
C THR A 135 4.50 -19.26 -34.71
N PHE A 136 3.18 -19.23 -34.87
CA PHE A 136 2.43 -18.08 -35.38
C PHE A 136 1.92 -17.14 -34.28
N GLU A 137 1.94 -17.58 -33.01
CA GLU A 137 1.66 -16.70 -31.88
C GLU A 137 2.92 -15.91 -31.49
N GLY A 138 2.69 -14.70 -31.02
CA GLY A 138 3.64 -13.84 -30.34
C GLY A 138 3.01 -13.27 -29.07
N LEU A 139 3.69 -12.31 -28.46
CA LEU A 139 3.22 -11.66 -27.25
C LEU A 139 3.03 -10.16 -27.51
N ALA A 140 1.87 -9.63 -27.13
CA ALA A 140 1.64 -8.19 -27.04
C ALA A 140 2.43 -7.60 -25.86
N ASP A 141 2.19 -6.34 -25.49
CA ASP A 141 2.85 -5.76 -24.33
C ASP A 141 2.38 -6.45 -23.03
N SER A 142 3.27 -6.48 -22.05
CA SER A 142 2.98 -7.03 -20.74
C SER A 142 2.57 -5.89 -19.83
N ASP A 143 1.30 -5.83 -19.48
CA ASP A 143 0.70 -4.80 -18.66
C ASP A 143 0.58 -5.18 -17.20
N ILE A 144 0.56 -4.19 -16.32
CA ILE A 144 0.10 -4.39 -14.95
C ILE A 144 -1.42 -4.33 -14.91
N VAL A 145 -2.03 -5.42 -14.44
CA VAL A 145 -3.46 -5.50 -14.14
C VAL A 145 -3.65 -5.72 -12.65
N TYR A 146 -4.46 -4.86 -12.03
CA TYR A 146 -4.83 -4.97 -10.62
C TYR A 146 -6.22 -5.59 -10.49
N ILE A 147 -6.30 -6.82 -9.97
CA ILE A 147 -7.55 -7.55 -9.78
C ILE A 147 -7.50 -8.34 -8.48
N ASN A 148 -8.63 -8.47 -7.79
CA ASN A 148 -8.74 -9.22 -6.53
C ASN A 148 -7.73 -8.79 -5.44
N GLY A 149 -7.39 -7.51 -5.40
CA GLY A 149 -6.48 -6.96 -4.40
C GLY A 149 -5.02 -7.33 -4.61
N LYS A 150 -4.62 -7.67 -5.84
CA LYS A 150 -3.24 -8.01 -6.21
C LYS A 150 -2.93 -7.57 -7.63
N GLU A 151 -1.69 -7.17 -7.85
CA GLU A 151 -1.17 -6.87 -9.18
C GLU A 151 -0.62 -8.13 -9.90
N TYR A 152 -0.78 -8.16 -11.21
CA TYR A 152 -0.26 -9.21 -12.10
C TYR A 152 0.36 -8.58 -13.36
N TRP A 153 1.45 -9.18 -13.85
CA TRP A 153 1.89 -8.97 -15.23
C TRP A 153 0.99 -9.79 -16.14
N VAL A 154 0.26 -9.14 -17.04
CA VAL A 154 -0.68 -9.76 -17.98
C VAL A 154 -0.23 -9.42 -19.38
N ALA A 155 0.07 -10.44 -20.16
CA ALA A 155 0.51 -10.28 -21.54
C ALA A 155 -0.45 -11.03 -22.48
N PRO A 156 -1.25 -10.31 -23.29
CA PRO A 156 -2.09 -10.91 -24.31
C PRO A 156 -1.22 -11.64 -25.32
N LYS A 157 -1.67 -12.81 -25.78
CA LYS A 157 -1.08 -13.38 -27.00
C LYS A 157 -1.47 -12.51 -28.18
N THR A 158 -0.69 -12.58 -29.24
CA THR A 158 -0.99 -11.90 -30.50
C THR A 158 -0.48 -12.68 -31.71
N ILE A 159 -0.83 -12.26 -32.92
CA ILE A 159 -0.47 -12.95 -34.16
C ILE A 159 0.87 -12.42 -34.68
N ARG A 160 1.83 -13.32 -34.89
CA ARG A 160 3.15 -13.02 -35.47
C ARG A 160 3.08 -12.93 -36.99
N LEU A 161 2.35 -11.94 -37.51
CA LEU A 161 2.22 -11.73 -38.97
C LEU A 161 3.55 -11.42 -39.67
N SER A 162 4.58 -11.02 -38.93
CA SER A 162 5.94 -10.82 -39.46
C SER A 162 6.51 -12.08 -40.13
N GLN A 163 6.10 -13.28 -39.72
CA GLN A 163 6.48 -14.53 -40.38
C GLN A 163 5.78 -14.77 -41.72
N PHE A 164 4.67 -14.08 -41.96
CA PHE A 164 3.83 -14.23 -43.15
C PHE A 164 3.92 -13.01 -44.08
N ALA A 165 4.96 -12.19 -43.93
CA ALA A 165 5.15 -11.01 -44.75
C ALA A 165 5.18 -11.39 -46.25
N GLY A 166 4.27 -10.80 -47.03
CA GLY A 166 4.11 -11.09 -48.46
C GLY A 166 3.15 -12.23 -48.80
N ASP A 167 2.57 -12.91 -47.79
CA ASP A 167 1.45 -13.84 -48.00
C ASP A 167 0.13 -13.13 -47.72
N SER A 168 -0.55 -12.75 -48.81
CA SER A 168 -1.80 -12.01 -48.78
C SER A 168 -2.95 -12.81 -48.17
N VAL A 169 -2.93 -14.14 -48.27
CA VAL A 169 -3.95 -15.01 -47.64
C VAL A 169 -3.76 -15.00 -46.13
N ALA A 170 -2.54 -15.27 -45.65
CA ALA A 170 -2.25 -15.30 -44.23
C ALA A 170 -2.50 -13.94 -43.53
N THR A 171 -2.35 -12.83 -44.25
CA THR A 171 -2.44 -11.48 -43.68
C THR A 171 -3.82 -10.81 -43.83
N HIS A 172 -4.64 -11.22 -44.82
CA HIS A 172 -5.91 -10.57 -45.16
C HIS A 172 -7.13 -11.51 -45.22
N THR A 173 -7.03 -12.73 -44.69
CA THR A 173 -8.17 -13.68 -44.60
C THR A 173 -8.29 -14.27 -43.18
N GLU A 174 -9.26 -15.17 -42.99
CA GLU A 174 -9.53 -15.86 -41.72
C GLU A 174 -8.50 -16.94 -41.36
N LEU A 175 -7.42 -17.12 -42.14
CA LEU A 175 -6.41 -18.14 -41.84
C LEU A 175 -5.72 -17.89 -40.49
N TYR A 176 -5.20 -16.67 -40.27
CA TYR A 176 -4.56 -16.25 -39.01
C TYR A 176 -5.27 -14.99 -38.49
N ASP A 177 -6.54 -15.13 -38.09
CA ASP A 177 -7.38 -14.01 -37.66
C ASP A 177 -7.48 -13.83 -36.15
N HIS A 178 -7.11 -14.83 -35.35
CA HIS A 178 -7.12 -14.75 -33.89
C HIS A 178 -6.03 -15.57 -33.22
N VAL A 179 -5.94 -15.40 -31.91
CA VAL A 179 -5.16 -16.23 -30.97
C VAL A 179 -6.02 -16.61 -29.78
N GLU A 180 -5.65 -17.69 -29.10
CA GLU A 180 -6.36 -18.21 -27.93
C GLU A 180 -5.61 -17.82 -26.64
N GLY A 181 -6.25 -16.95 -25.85
CA GLY A 181 -5.85 -16.66 -24.48
C GLY A 181 -4.78 -15.58 -24.29
N PHE A 182 -4.38 -15.46 -23.04
CA PHE A 182 -3.32 -14.57 -22.57
C PHE A 182 -2.52 -15.29 -21.49
N LEU A 183 -1.35 -14.74 -21.15
CA LEU A 183 -0.50 -15.29 -20.10
C LEU A 183 -0.38 -14.27 -18.96
N ALA A 184 -0.28 -14.77 -17.73
CA ALA A 184 -0.14 -13.92 -16.56
C ALA A 184 0.89 -14.47 -15.57
N LEU A 185 1.57 -13.55 -14.89
CA LEU A 185 2.63 -13.82 -13.93
C LEU A 185 2.42 -12.97 -12.67
N ASP A 186 2.63 -13.61 -11.53
CA ASP A 186 2.58 -12.97 -10.22
C ASP A 186 3.77 -12.04 -10.05
N THR A 187 3.55 -10.77 -9.73
CA THR A 187 4.64 -9.78 -9.72
C THR A 187 5.55 -9.89 -8.50
N PHE A 188 5.11 -10.60 -7.46
CA PHE A 188 5.91 -10.87 -6.27
C PHE A 188 6.66 -12.20 -6.38
N THR A 189 6.02 -13.29 -6.84
CA THR A 189 6.66 -14.63 -6.88
C THR A 189 7.30 -14.97 -8.22
N GLY A 190 6.91 -14.32 -9.31
CA GLY A 190 7.42 -14.63 -10.64
C GLY A 190 6.85 -15.93 -11.23
N GLU A 191 5.85 -16.51 -10.58
CA GLU A 191 5.21 -17.75 -11.02
C GLU A 191 4.07 -17.48 -12.00
N LEU A 192 3.83 -18.43 -12.90
CA LEU A 192 2.67 -18.41 -13.78
C LEU A 192 1.38 -18.57 -12.98
N VAL A 193 0.39 -17.77 -13.35
CA VAL A 193 -0.90 -17.74 -12.67
C VAL A 193 -1.90 -18.64 -13.40
N ASN A 194 -2.76 -19.32 -12.63
CA ASN A 194 -3.89 -20.04 -13.21
C ASN A 194 -4.98 -19.04 -13.62
N ILE A 195 -5.19 -18.90 -14.93
CA ILE A 195 -6.07 -17.89 -15.53
C ILE A 195 -7.51 -18.02 -15.04
N THR A 196 -8.11 -19.21 -15.13
CA THR A 196 -9.52 -19.43 -14.79
C THR A 196 -9.81 -19.11 -13.32
N SER A 197 -8.95 -19.54 -12.40
CA SER A 197 -9.15 -19.27 -10.97
C SER A 197 -8.92 -17.80 -10.58
N THR A 198 -8.09 -17.06 -11.33
CA THR A 198 -7.67 -15.70 -10.95
C THR A 198 -8.52 -14.62 -11.60
N PHE A 199 -8.81 -14.77 -12.90
CA PHE A 199 -9.51 -13.78 -13.71
C PHE A 199 -10.97 -14.15 -14.00
N ASN A 200 -11.39 -15.37 -13.63
CA ASN A 200 -12.73 -15.92 -13.89
C ASN A 200 -13.12 -15.88 -15.38
N VAL A 201 -12.18 -16.24 -16.25
CA VAL A 201 -12.35 -16.36 -17.71
C VAL A 201 -11.64 -17.63 -18.21
N SER A 202 -12.00 -18.11 -19.41
CA SER A 202 -11.34 -19.26 -20.03
C SER A 202 -9.87 -18.97 -20.32
N ASP A 203 -9.00 -19.97 -20.18
CA ASP A 203 -7.58 -19.87 -20.56
C ASP A 203 -7.39 -19.79 -22.08
N ASP A 204 -8.30 -20.39 -22.85
CA ASP A 204 -8.34 -20.37 -24.31
C ASP A 204 -9.24 -19.26 -24.90
N TYR A 205 -9.57 -18.22 -24.13
CA TYR A 205 -10.48 -17.15 -24.58
C TYR A 205 -9.98 -16.49 -25.88
N PRO A 206 -10.76 -16.49 -26.98
CA PRO A 206 -10.26 -16.04 -28.28
C PRO A 206 -10.16 -14.52 -28.38
N ILE A 207 -9.08 -14.05 -29.01
CA ILE A 207 -8.75 -12.64 -29.24
C ILE A 207 -8.68 -12.40 -30.75
N PHE A 208 -9.75 -11.84 -31.31
CA PHE A 208 -9.85 -11.39 -32.71
C PHE A 208 -9.49 -9.90 -32.89
N PHE A 209 -9.55 -9.14 -31.80
CA PHE A 209 -9.19 -7.72 -31.72
C PHE A 209 -8.21 -7.54 -30.57
N GLY A 210 -7.01 -7.10 -30.88
CA GLY A 210 -5.96 -6.94 -29.88
C GLY A 210 -4.88 -5.97 -30.30
N GLU A 211 -3.67 -6.20 -29.83
CA GLU A 211 -2.51 -5.37 -30.14
C GLU A 211 -1.45 -6.13 -30.92
N SER A 212 -0.58 -5.39 -31.59
CA SER A 212 0.60 -5.94 -32.26
C SER A 212 1.63 -6.46 -31.23
N GLU A 213 2.62 -7.23 -31.70
CA GLU A 213 3.71 -7.73 -30.85
C GLU A 213 4.40 -6.58 -30.07
N SER A 214 4.86 -6.81 -28.84
CA SER A 214 5.56 -5.74 -28.13
C SER A 214 6.97 -5.50 -28.68
N PRO A 215 7.46 -4.25 -28.68
CA PRO A 215 8.85 -3.97 -29.03
C PRO A 215 9.86 -4.75 -28.15
N ARG A 216 9.50 -5.02 -26.89
CA ARG A 216 10.31 -5.83 -25.95
C ARG A 216 10.39 -7.28 -26.40
N TYR A 217 9.26 -7.87 -26.78
CA TYR A 217 9.23 -9.22 -27.32
C TYR A 217 10.08 -9.35 -28.60
N ILE A 218 9.97 -8.39 -29.52
CA ILE A 218 10.76 -8.41 -30.77
C ILE A 218 12.27 -8.31 -30.50
N GLN A 219 12.68 -7.42 -29.58
CA GLN A 219 14.09 -7.28 -29.20
C GLN A 219 14.67 -8.60 -28.66
N GLN A 220 13.88 -9.37 -27.91
CA GLN A 220 14.29 -10.68 -27.40
C GLN A 220 14.40 -11.76 -28.48
N GLN A 221 13.70 -11.60 -29.60
CA GLN A 221 13.73 -12.55 -30.73
C GLN A 221 14.87 -12.28 -31.71
N GLU A 222 15.73 -11.28 -31.47
CA GLU A 222 16.84 -10.87 -32.34
C GLU A 222 16.43 -10.61 -33.81
N THR A 223 15.16 -10.29 -34.05
CA THR A 223 14.60 -10.07 -35.39
C THR A 223 14.32 -8.58 -35.62
N SER A 224 14.65 -8.08 -36.82
CA SER A 224 14.37 -6.71 -37.23
C SER A 224 13.21 -6.67 -38.23
N GLY A 225 12.05 -6.20 -37.78
CA GLY A 225 10.84 -5.99 -38.58
C GLY A 225 9.65 -5.71 -37.67
N SER A 226 8.94 -4.60 -37.89
CA SER A 226 7.76 -4.22 -37.11
C SER A 226 6.50 -4.90 -37.64
N LEU A 227 5.82 -5.60 -36.74
CA LEU A 227 4.40 -5.47 -36.37
C LEU A 227 3.33 -5.42 -37.47
N GLY A 228 2.36 -6.32 -37.35
CA GLY A 228 1.11 -6.23 -38.10
C GLY A 228 -0.08 -6.96 -37.48
N ALA A 229 0.06 -7.57 -36.30
CA ALA A 229 -1.06 -8.31 -35.70
C ALA A 229 -2.27 -7.37 -35.57
N PHE A 230 -3.40 -7.78 -36.13
CA PHE A 230 -4.63 -7.01 -36.15
C PHE A 230 -4.57 -5.64 -36.90
N ASP A 231 -3.42 -5.23 -37.44
CA ASP A 231 -3.30 -3.97 -38.20
C ASP A 231 -3.91 -4.08 -39.60
N ASN A 232 -3.81 -5.26 -40.21
CA ASN A 232 -4.37 -5.53 -41.52
C ASN A 232 -5.89 -5.75 -41.45
N SER A 233 -6.55 -5.31 -42.51
CA SER A 233 -7.95 -5.61 -42.75
C SER A 233 -8.08 -7.02 -43.29
N ILE A 234 -9.11 -7.75 -42.90
CA ILE A 234 -9.35 -9.12 -43.36
C ILE A 234 -10.69 -9.23 -44.06
N LEU A 235 -10.77 -10.10 -45.08
CA LEU A 235 -12.03 -10.57 -45.61
C LEU A 235 -12.57 -11.69 -44.72
N LEU A 236 -13.88 -11.67 -44.53
CA LEU A 236 -14.64 -12.72 -43.85
C LEU A 236 -15.32 -13.62 -44.88
N ASP A 237 -15.83 -14.76 -44.41
CA ASP A 237 -16.52 -15.77 -45.23
C ASP A 237 -15.64 -16.29 -46.38
N THR A 238 -14.35 -16.43 -46.09
CA THR A 238 -13.36 -17.06 -46.97
C THR A 238 -13.30 -18.56 -46.66
N ASP A 239 -12.86 -19.36 -47.64
CA ASP A 239 -12.65 -20.81 -47.44
C ASP A 239 -11.46 -21.15 -46.51
N TRP A 240 -10.83 -20.14 -45.86
CA TRP A 240 -9.69 -20.32 -44.95
C TRP A 240 -10.06 -20.37 -43.47
N LYS A 241 -11.31 -20.09 -43.11
CA LYS A 241 -11.78 -20.21 -41.73
C LYS A 241 -11.55 -21.62 -41.17
N GLY A 242 -11.06 -21.69 -39.94
CA GLY A 242 -10.69 -22.97 -39.32
C GLY A 242 -9.51 -23.67 -39.99
N GLY A 243 -8.69 -22.94 -40.77
CA GLY A 243 -7.55 -23.50 -41.51
C GLY A 243 -6.34 -23.89 -40.64
N ILE A 244 -6.30 -23.45 -39.37
CA ILE A 244 -5.26 -23.81 -38.41
C ILE A 244 -5.71 -25.00 -37.57
N GLU A 245 -4.91 -26.07 -37.58
CA GLU A 245 -5.14 -27.26 -36.76
C GLU A 245 -5.14 -26.91 -35.26
N ASN A 246 -6.15 -27.39 -34.53
CA ASN A 246 -6.39 -27.14 -33.09
C ASN A 246 -6.86 -25.72 -32.71
N ASN A 247 -7.12 -24.85 -33.68
CA ASN A 247 -7.79 -23.58 -33.39
C ASN A 247 -9.29 -23.81 -33.26
N LYS A 248 -9.89 -23.49 -32.10
CA LYS A 248 -11.27 -23.92 -31.77
C LYS A 248 -12.34 -22.92 -32.17
N TYR A 249 -11.97 -21.67 -32.42
CA TYR A 249 -12.90 -20.57 -32.57
C TYR A 249 -12.98 -20.07 -34.02
N GLU A 250 -14.14 -19.56 -34.38
CA GLU A 250 -14.39 -18.83 -35.63
C GLU A 250 -14.97 -17.46 -35.27
N TYR A 251 -14.80 -16.47 -36.14
CA TYR A 251 -15.39 -15.16 -35.90
C TYR A 251 -16.92 -15.20 -36.05
N GLU A 252 -17.65 -14.97 -34.95
CA GLU A 252 -19.13 -14.98 -34.94
C GLU A 252 -19.75 -13.57 -34.84
N GLY A 253 -18.91 -12.52 -34.84
CA GLY A 253 -19.36 -11.13 -34.74
C GLY A 253 -19.96 -10.58 -36.04
N ALA A 254 -20.54 -9.38 -35.96
CA ALA A 254 -21.01 -8.69 -37.16
C ALA A 254 -19.81 -8.12 -37.95
N PRO A 255 -19.82 -8.19 -39.29
CA PRO A 255 -18.79 -7.56 -40.11
C PRO A 255 -18.80 -6.03 -39.92
N ASP A 256 -17.63 -5.40 -40.02
CA ASP A 256 -17.52 -3.93 -39.98
C ASP A 256 -18.15 -3.28 -41.22
N GLY A 257 -18.20 -4.04 -42.33
CA GLY A 257 -18.87 -3.62 -43.55
C GLY A 257 -18.96 -4.73 -44.58
N ALA A 258 -19.72 -4.44 -45.64
CA ALA A 258 -19.96 -5.33 -46.76
C ALA A 258 -19.77 -4.57 -48.08
N LEU A 259 -18.83 -5.02 -48.91
CA LEU A 259 -18.53 -4.40 -50.20
C LEU A 259 -19.26 -5.14 -51.32
N ASN A 260 -19.64 -4.40 -52.36
CA ASN A 260 -20.32 -4.94 -53.53
C ASN A 260 -19.76 -4.35 -54.84
N GLY A 261 -19.85 -5.12 -55.93
CA GLY A 261 -19.51 -4.64 -57.27
C GLY A 261 -18.06 -4.14 -57.40
N LEU A 262 -17.89 -2.93 -57.94
CA LEU A 262 -16.56 -2.34 -58.18
C LEU A 262 -15.80 -1.99 -56.91
N GLU A 263 -16.50 -1.67 -55.81
CA GLU A 263 -15.85 -1.39 -54.52
C GLU A 263 -15.20 -2.65 -53.97
N ALA A 264 -15.93 -3.78 -53.99
CA ALA A 264 -15.39 -5.08 -53.63
C ALA A 264 -14.21 -5.47 -54.53
N PHE A 265 -14.32 -5.23 -55.84
CA PHE A 265 -13.23 -5.50 -56.79
C PHE A 265 -11.94 -4.77 -56.40
N TRP A 266 -11.99 -3.44 -56.23
CA TRP A 266 -10.80 -2.64 -55.96
C TRP A 266 -10.23 -2.87 -54.57
N TYR A 267 -11.10 -3.06 -53.58
CA TYR A 267 -10.66 -3.34 -52.21
C TYR A 267 -9.95 -4.69 -52.13
N THR A 268 -10.56 -5.76 -52.61
CA THR A 268 -9.98 -7.12 -52.61
C THR A 268 -8.71 -7.19 -53.45
N ALA A 269 -8.65 -6.50 -54.61
CA ALA A 269 -7.42 -6.40 -55.40
C ALA A 269 -6.31 -5.63 -54.66
N GLY A 270 -6.68 -4.61 -53.86
CA GLY A 270 -5.74 -3.87 -53.01
C GLY A 270 -5.16 -4.71 -51.87
N LEU A 271 -5.85 -5.77 -51.44
CA LEU A 271 -5.36 -6.78 -50.50
C LEU A 271 -4.55 -7.89 -51.18
N ASP A 272 -4.31 -7.80 -52.50
CA ASP A 272 -3.65 -8.82 -53.32
C ASP A 272 -4.33 -10.20 -53.27
N LEU A 273 -5.65 -10.20 -53.08
CA LEU A 273 -6.51 -11.38 -53.01
C LEU A 273 -7.20 -11.67 -54.35
N TRP A 274 -6.42 -11.75 -55.43
CA TRP A 274 -6.93 -11.84 -56.82
C TRP A 274 -7.92 -12.99 -57.09
N GLY A 275 -7.81 -14.12 -56.39
CA GLY A 275 -8.77 -15.22 -56.52
C GLY A 275 -10.20 -14.78 -56.17
N TYR A 276 -10.33 -14.10 -55.03
CA TYR A 276 -11.60 -13.60 -54.50
C TYR A 276 -12.19 -12.45 -55.31
N VAL A 277 -11.35 -11.71 -56.05
CA VAL A 277 -11.79 -10.64 -56.97
C VAL A 277 -12.72 -11.20 -58.05
N PHE A 278 -12.42 -12.40 -58.57
CA PHE A 278 -13.13 -12.97 -59.72
C PHE A 278 -14.36 -13.82 -59.36
N GLU A 279 -14.52 -14.19 -58.09
CA GLU A 279 -15.71 -14.92 -57.61
C GLU A 279 -16.99 -14.08 -57.64
N GLY A 280 -16.85 -12.74 -57.57
CA GLY A 280 -17.98 -11.83 -57.44
C GLY A 280 -18.70 -11.95 -56.09
N GLY A 281 -19.87 -11.32 -55.98
CA GLY A 281 -20.69 -11.32 -54.77
C GLY A 281 -20.35 -10.22 -53.76
N THR A 282 -21.00 -10.30 -52.59
CA THR A 282 -20.76 -9.42 -51.45
C THR A 282 -19.53 -9.90 -50.70
N LYS A 283 -18.61 -9.00 -50.35
CA LYS A 283 -17.41 -9.31 -49.57
C LYS A 283 -17.49 -8.62 -48.21
N ASN A 284 -17.69 -9.41 -47.16
CA ASN A 284 -17.68 -8.95 -45.77
C ASN A 284 -16.24 -8.77 -45.30
N TYR A 285 -16.00 -7.78 -44.44
CA TYR A 285 -14.64 -7.49 -43.98
C TYR A 285 -14.61 -6.97 -42.54
N LEU A 286 -13.43 -7.10 -41.92
CA LEU A 286 -13.06 -6.41 -40.69
C LEU A 286 -11.89 -5.45 -40.98
N ILE A 287 -11.96 -4.24 -40.43
CA ILE A 287 -10.92 -3.21 -40.51
C ILE A 287 -10.42 -2.85 -39.12
N ASN A 288 -9.26 -2.20 -39.02
CA ASN A 288 -8.73 -1.59 -37.78
C ASN A 288 -8.67 -2.53 -36.58
N ARG A 289 -8.49 -3.85 -36.74
CA ARG A 289 -8.66 -4.80 -35.63
C ARG A 289 -7.73 -4.51 -34.45
N ASN A 290 -6.60 -3.84 -34.70
CA ASN A 290 -5.76 -3.25 -33.68
C ASN A 290 -6.55 -2.23 -32.84
N VAL A 291 -6.70 -2.50 -31.54
CA VAL A 291 -7.57 -1.74 -30.65
C VAL A 291 -7.23 -0.25 -30.57
N LYS A 292 -5.95 0.12 -30.67
CA LYS A 292 -5.52 1.53 -30.70
C LYS A 292 -6.02 2.21 -31.97
N ASN A 293 -5.85 1.57 -33.13
CA ASN A 293 -6.32 2.11 -34.40
C ASN A 293 -7.85 2.17 -34.48
N ARG A 294 -8.54 1.14 -33.94
CA ARG A 294 -10.00 1.07 -33.86
C ARG A 294 -10.59 2.28 -33.16
N VAL A 295 -10.10 2.56 -31.94
CA VAL A 295 -10.59 3.69 -31.15
C VAL A 295 -10.14 5.01 -31.78
N ARG A 296 -8.84 5.17 -32.10
CA ARG A 296 -8.30 6.43 -32.64
C ARG A 296 -9.03 6.92 -33.89
N ASN A 297 -9.41 6.02 -34.79
CA ASN A 297 -10.03 6.37 -36.06
C ASN A 297 -11.49 6.86 -35.95
N ILE A 298 -12.15 6.65 -34.81
CA ILE A 298 -13.50 7.17 -34.55
C ILE A 298 -13.51 8.40 -33.63
N LEU A 299 -12.34 8.79 -33.10
CA LEU A 299 -12.22 9.96 -32.24
C LEU A 299 -12.30 11.27 -33.03
N LEU A 300 -13.00 12.25 -32.47
CA LEU A 300 -13.04 13.61 -32.98
C LEU A 300 -11.65 14.29 -32.83
N PRO A 301 -11.36 15.32 -33.63
CA PRO A 301 -10.10 16.07 -33.51
C PRO A 301 -9.86 16.61 -32.10
N GLN A 302 -8.59 16.72 -31.71
CA GLN A 302 -8.11 17.16 -30.38
C GLN A 302 -8.48 16.21 -29.22
N LEU A 303 -8.97 15.00 -29.50
CA LEU A 303 -8.91 13.88 -28.57
C LEU A 303 -7.63 13.08 -28.81
N SER A 304 -7.15 12.44 -27.75
CA SER A 304 -5.99 11.56 -27.77
C SER A 304 -6.32 10.30 -26.98
N ILE A 305 -5.66 9.22 -27.34
CA ILE A 305 -5.70 7.98 -26.57
C ILE A 305 -4.40 7.82 -25.81
N ASP A 306 -4.47 7.08 -24.72
CA ASP A 306 -3.28 6.53 -24.09
C ASP A 306 -2.58 5.54 -25.03
N ASN A 307 -1.24 5.50 -24.97
CA ASN A 307 -0.45 4.64 -25.85
C ASN A 307 -0.37 3.19 -25.37
N ASP A 308 -0.74 2.94 -24.10
CA ASP A 308 -0.63 1.68 -23.39
C ASP A 308 -2.01 1.16 -22.94
N PRO A 309 -2.85 0.68 -23.88
CA PRO A 309 -4.11 0.02 -23.54
C PRO A 309 -3.82 -1.35 -22.92
N TYR A 310 -4.72 -1.81 -22.05
CA TYR A 310 -4.51 -3.03 -21.27
C TYR A 310 -5.78 -3.85 -21.16
N LEU A 311 -5.63 -5.13 -20.82
CA LEU A 311 -6.78 -5.98 -20.58
C LEU A 311 -7.49 -5.64 -19.27
N VAL A 312 -8.82 -5.66 -19.32
CA VAL A 312 -9.69 -5.64 -18.16
C VAL A 312 -10.70 -6.79 -18.25
N PHE A 313 -11.07 -7.33 -17.08
CA PHE A 313 -11.78 -8.59 -16.96
C PHE A 313 -13.12 -8.40 -16.27
N ASP A 314 -14.20 -8.71 -16.99
CA ASP A 314 -15.53 -8.86 -16.42
C ASP A 314 -15.74 -10.33 -16.04
N GLY A 315 -15.26 -10.68 -14.85
CA GLY A 315 -15.39 -12.05 -14.34
C GLY A 315 -16.84 -12.50 -14.19
N ASN A 316 -17.81 -11.59 -13.98
CA ASN A 316 -19.21 -12.00 -13.79
C ASN A 316 -19.86 -12.48 -15.10
N ASN A 317 -19.45 -11.90 -16.22
CA ASN A 317 -19.94 -12.26 -17.54
C ASN A 317 -18.94 -13.10 -18.34
N GLU A 318 -17.81 -13.47 -17.72
CA GLU A 318 -16.70 -14.21 -18.32
C GLU A 318 -16.17 -13.53 -19.59
N LYS A 319 -16.01 -12.20 -19.57
CA LYS A 319 -15.56 -11.41 -20.74
C LYS A 319 -14.23 -10.70 -20.51
N ILE A 320 -13.50 -10.52 -21.61
CA ILE A 320 -12.24 -9.79 -21.67
C ILE A 320 -12.42 -8.59 -22.61
N TYR A 321 -11.90 -7.44 -22.20
CA TYR A 321 -11.89 -6.22 -22.98
C TYR A 321 -10.51 -5.59 -22.98
N TYR A 322 -10.16 -4.87 -24.03
CA TYR A 322 -9.11 -3.85 -23.96
C TYR A 322 -9.71 -2.54 -23.44
N ALA A 323 -9.09 -1.96 -22.41
CA ALA A 323 -9.40 -0.62 -21.94
C ALA A 323 -8.50 0.41 -22.65
N VAL A 324 -9.08 1.22 -23.53
CA VAL A 324 -8.39 2.31 -24.22
C VAL A 324 -8.80 3.64 -23.61
N SER A 325 -7.90 4.26 -22.85
CA SER A 325 -8.13 5.55 -22.22
C SER A 325 -8.19 6.69 -23.23
N ILE A 326 -9.14 7.61 -23.04
CA ILE A 326 -9.38 8.76 -23.93
C ILE A 326 -9.32 10.06 -23.11
N PHE A 327 -8.54 11.01 -23.60
CA PHE A 327 -8.37 12.32 -22.97
C PHE A 327 -8.33 13.45 -24.00
N THR A 328 -8.57 14.68 -23.55
CA THR A 328 -8.47 15.87 -24.40
C THR A 328 -7.03 16.32 -24.54
N SER A 329 -6.66 16.80 -25.72
CA SER A 329 -5.41 17.53 -25.97
C SER A 329 -5.72 18.73 -26.85
N ILE A 330 -6.42 19.72 -26.27
CA ILE A 330 -6.90 20.91 -27.00
C ILE A 330 -5.86 22.03 -26.88
N ASN A 331 -5.20 22.36 -27.99
CA ASN A 331 -4.18 23.40 -28.00
C ASN A 331 -4.79 24.80 -27.94
N ILE A 332 -4.35 25.63 -26.97
CA ILE A 332 -4.73 27.04 -26.88
C ILE A 332 -3.49 27.94 -27.02
N GLY A 333 -3.54 28.94 -27.92
CA GLY A 333 -2.35 29.62 -28.45
C GLY A 333 -1.95 30.96 -27.84
N THR A 334 -2.33 31.28 -26.60
CA THR A 334 -2.17 32.64 -26.04
C THR A 334 -1.13 32.76 -24.92
N TYR A 335 -1.26 31.97 -23.85
CA TYR A 335 -0.35 32.00 -22.69
C TYR A 335 -0.11 30.64 -22.05
N ALA A 336 -0.90 29.62 -22.40
CA ALA A 336 -0.71 28.29 -21.87
C ALA A 336 0.47 27.61 -22.55
N ARG A 337 1.26 26.89 -21.76
CA ARG A 337 2.39 26.06 -22.23
C ARG A 337 2.04 24.57 -22.26
N ALA A 338 0.79 24.24 -21.94
CA ALA A 338 0.20 22.92 -22.07
C ALA A 338 -1.20 23.02 -22.71
N PRO A 339 -1.63 22.01 -23.48
CA PRO A 339 -3.00 21.93 -23.98
C PRO A 339 -4.00 21.73 -22.82
N ILE A 340 -5.29 21.81 -23.13
CA ILE A 340 -6.33 21.41 -22.17
C ILE A 340 -6.32 19.89 -22.07
N LEU A 341 -5.90 19.39 -20.92
CA LEU A 341 -5.69 17.98 -20.60
C LEU A 341 -6.76 17.52 -19.61
N ARG A 342 -7.73 16.73 -20.08
CA ARG A 342 -8.82 16.18 -19.26
C ARG A 342 -9.05 14.73 -19.60
N PHE A 343 -9.02 13.85 -18.58
CA PHE A 343 -9.37 12.45 -18.76
C PHE A 343 -10.89 12.30 -18.89
N LEU A 344 -11.39 12.01 -20.09
CA LEU A 344 -12.82 11.92 -20.35
C LEU A 344 -13.40 10.58 -19.89
N GLY A 345 -12.64 9.50 -20.11
CA GLY A 345 -13.05 8.14 -19.80
C GLY A 345 -12.34 7.12 -20.67
N ILE A 346 -12.86 5.91 -20.73
CA ILE A 346 -12.28 4.81 -21.50
C ILE A 346 -13.26 4.30 -22.57
N SER A 347 -12.71 3.71 -23.63
CA SER A 347 -13.44 2.84 -24.55
C SER A 347 -13.04 1.40 -24.27
N LEU A 348 -13.99 0.57 -23.85
CA LEU A 348 -13.82 -0.88 -23.79
C LEU A 348 -14.02 -1.47 -25.19
N VAL A 349 -12.99 -2.15 -25.70
CA VAL A 349 -13.07 -2.90 -26.96
C VAL A 349 -13.19 -4.38 -26.62
N ASP A 350 -14.30 -5.00 -26.99
CA ASP A 350 -14.52 -6.45 -26.82
C ASP A 350 -13.54 -7.22 -27.72
N VAL A 351 -12.69 -8.05 -27.11
CA VAL A 351 -11.62 -8.74 -27.85
C VAL A 351 -12.15 -9.80 -28.81
N LYS A 352 -13.40 -10.25 -28.65
CA LYS A 352 -14.03 -11.26 -29.52
C LYS A 352 -14.67 -10.63 -30.76
N ASN A 353 -15.45 -9.57 -30.57
CA ASN A 353 -16.29 -9.02 -31.64
C ASN A 353 -15.90 -7.61 -32.09
N GLY A 354 -15.03 -6.90 -31.35
CA GLY A 354 -14.56 -5.56 -31.70
C GLY A 354 -15.55 -4.43 -31.37
N ASN A 355 -16.67 -4.75 -30.71
CA ASN A 355 -17.63 -3.74 -30.26
C ASN A 355 -16.99 -2.81 -29.24
N MET A 356 -17.35 -1.53 -29.32
CA MET A 356 -16.83 -0.48 -28.44
C MET A 356 -17.92 0.05 -27.52
N GLU A 357 -17.60 0.11 -26.24
CA GLU A 357 -18.45 0.75 -25.23
C GLU A 357 -17.67 1.84 -24.49
N PHE A 358 -18.27 3.03 -24.40
CA PHE A 358 -17.63 4.18 -23.76
C PHE A 358 -18.08 4.29 -22.30
N TYR A 359 -17.13 4.44 -21.39
CA TYR A 359 -17.39 4.65 -19.98
C TYR A 359 -16.70 5.91 -19.49
N LYS A 360 -17.48 6.81 -18.89
CA LYS A 360 -17.01 8.09 -18.40
C LYS A 360 -16.09 7.91 -17.19
N ASN A 361 -15.05 8.75 -17.11
CA ASN A 361 -14.21 8.88 -15.93
C ASN A 361 -15.06 9.22 -14.67
N PRO A 362 -15.04 8.39 -13.61
CA PRO A 362 -15.88 8.57 -12.43
C PRO A 362 -15.55 9.83 -11.61
N SER A 363 -14.35 10.40 -11.75
CA SER A 363 -13.92 11.62 -11.06
C SER A 363 -13.92 12.88 -11.95
N LEU A 364 -14.45 12.79 -13.17
CA LEU A 364 -14.52 13.94 -14.08
C LEU A 364 -15.49 15.00 -13.56
N VAL A 365 -14.98 16.22 -13.37
CA VAL A 365 -15.77 17.39 -12.99
C VAL A 365 -16.34 18.06 -14.25
N GLU A 366 -17.67 18.08 -14.36
CA GLU A 366 -18.42 18.53 -15.55
C GLU A 366 -19.24 19.79 -15.26
N ASP A 367 -18.60 20.80 -14.69
CA ASP A 367 -19.27 22.06 -14.38
C ASP A 367 -18.32 23.27 -14.51
N ALA A 368 -18.83 24.45 -14.17
CA ALA A 368 -18.11 25.72 -14.32
C ALA A 368 -16.92 25.88 -13.36
N SER A 369 -16.72 24.97 -12.41
CA SER A 369 -15.52 24.94 -11.56
C SER A 369 -14.26 24.63 -12.37
N ASP A 370 -14.37 23.90 -13.49
CA ASP A 370 -13.33 23.83 -14.51
C ASP A 370 -13.52 24.99 -15.51
N PRO A 371 -12.64 26.01 -15.52
CA PRO A 371 -12.76 27.16 -16.41
C PRO A 371 -12.73 26.79 -17.91
N THR A 372 -12.25 25.58 -18.23
CA THR A 372 -12.14 25.07 -19.60
C THR A 372 -13.35 24.22 -20.02
N TYR A 373 -14.29 23.91 -19.11
CA TYR A 373 -15.42 23.01 -19.37
C TYR A 373 -16.21 23.35 -20.64
N SER A 374 -16.44 24.64 -20.89
CA SER A 374 -17.18 25.09 -22.08
C SER A 374 -16.54 24.69 -23.41
N LEU A 375 -15.22 24.42 -23.42
CA LEU A 375 -14.46 24.05 -24.61
C LEU A 375 -14.52 22.54 -24.89
N TRP A 376 -14.58 21.70 -23.86
CA TRP A 376 -14.51 20.24 -24.03
C TRP A 376 -15.83 19.51 -23.77
N LYS A 377 -16.84 20.13 -23.15
CA LYS A 377 -18.17 19.53 -22.91
C LYS A 377 -18.85 18.98 -24.16
N TYR A 378 -18.49 19.47 -25.35
CA TYR A 378 -19.01 18.96 -26.61
C TYR A 378 -18.67 17.48 -26.81
N TYR A 379 -17.47 17.04 -26.44
CA TYR A 379 -17.05 15.64 -26.57
C TYR A 379 -17.86 14.69 -25.68
N MET A 380 -18.35 15.17 -24.53
CA MET A 380 -19.20 14.38 -23.63
C MET A 380 -20.61 14.15 -24.20
N ASN A 381 -21.05 14.97 -25.16
CA ASN A 381 -22.38 14.84 -25.76
C ASN A 381 -22.39 14.02 -27.06
N ILE A 382 -21.23 13.77 -27.67
CA ILE A 382 -21.13 13.11 -28.99
C ILE A 382 -20.99 11.59 -28.85
N TYR A 383 -20.29 11.12 -27.83
CA TYR A 383 -20.14 9.68 -27.56
C TYR A 383 -21.15 9.25 -26.49
N ASP A 384 -21.60 7.99 -26.57
CA ASP A 384 -22.54 7.41 -25.62
C ASP A 384 -21.82 6.97 -24.34
N TRP A 385 -21.44 7.95 -23.52
CA TRP A 385 -20.70 7.73 -22.29
C TRP A 385 -21.57 7.11 -21.19
N LYS A 386 -21.32 5.84 -20.87
CA LYS A 386 -21.94 5.14 -19.75
C LYS A 386 -21.26 5.49 -18.42
N THR A 387 -22.01 5.41 -17.32
CA THR A 387 -21.45 5.62 -15.97
C THR A 387 -20.95 4.33 -15.35
N MET A 388 -19.88 4.38 -14.57
CA MET A 388 -19.30 3.22 -13.88
C MET A 388 -19.83 2.99 -12.45
N ASN A 389 -20.89 3.71 -12.05
CA ASN A 389 -21.42 3.67 -10.68
C ASN A 389 -22.50 2.59 -10.46
N SER A 390 -22.79 1.77 -11.48
CA SER A 390 -23.76 0.69 -11.37
C SER A 390 -23.12 -0.59 -10.81
N PRO A 391 -23.89 -1.47 -10.14
CA PRO A 391 -23.37 -2.77 -9.70
C PRO A 391 -22.80 -3.62 -10.85
N GLU A 392 -23.39 -3.52 -12.04
CA GLU A 392 -22.96 -4.24 -13.25
C GLU A 392 -21.59 -3.78 -13.77
N THR A 393 -21.17 -2.56 -13.43
CA THR A 393 -19.92 -1.94 -13.89
C THR A 393 -18.90 -1.76 -12.76
N ALA A 394 -19.22 -2.22 -11.54
CA ALA A 394 -18.37 -2.04 -10.38
C ALA A 394 -17.02 -2.78 -10.51
N TRP A 395 -17.00 -3.89 -11.25
CA TRP A 395 -15.78 -4.66 -11.55
C TRP A 395 -14.72 -3.83 -12.29
N LEU A 396 -15.16 -2.89 -13.12
CA LEU A 396 -14.29 -2.07 -13.97
C LEU A 396 -13.57 -1.02 -13.14
N LYS A 397 -14.26 -0.34 -12.22
CA LYS A 397 -13.72 0.76 -11.40
C LYS A 397 -12.44 0.36 -10.67
N ASN A 398 -12.38 -0.87 -10.17
CA ASN A 398 -11.22 -1.38 -9.42
C ASN A 398 -10.02 -1.71 -10.31
N GLN A 399 -10.24 -1.94 -11.61
CA GLN A 399 -9.18 -2.26 -12.59
C GLN A 399 -8.69 -1.01 -13.34
N LEU A 400 -9.31 0.16 -13.15
CA LEU A 400 -8.95 1.37 -13.87
C LEU A 400 -7.56 1.89 -13.48
N ARG A 401 -6.78 2.19 -14.52
CA ARG A 401 -5.55 2.99 -14.46
C ARG A 401 -5.84 4.40 -14.94
N TYR A 402 -5.36 5.41 -14.22
CA TYR A 402 -5.33 6.78 -14.70
C TYR A 402 -4.35 6.82 -15.89
N PRO A 403 -4.66 7.47 -17.02
CA PRO A 403 -3.88 7.26 -18.24
C PRO A 403 -2.45 7.77 -18.08
N GLU A 404 -1.48 6.92 -18.40
CA GLU A 404 -0.05 7.20 -18.29
C GLU A 404 0.34 8.42 -19.11
N THR A 405 0.06 8.37 -20.41
CA THR A 405 0.43 9.43 -21.36
C THR A 405 -0.16 10.77 -20.94
N LEU A 406 -1.38 10.78 -20.42
CA LEU A 406 -2.01 11.99 -19.89
C LEU A 406 -1.26 12.49 -18.65
N PHE A 407 -1.05 11.63 -17.66
CA PHE A 407 -0.44 12.01 -16.40
C PHE A 407 0.97 12.51 -16.59
N GLU A 408 1.76 11.88 -17.47
CA GLU A 408 3.10 12.34 -17.83
C GLU A 408 3.10 13.76 -18.42
N LEU A 409 2.13 14.10 -19.28
CA LEU A 409 1.97 15.45 -19.81
C LEU A 409 1.60 16.46 -18.71
N GLN A 410 0.75 16.05 -17.76
CA GLN A 410 0.40 16.88 -16.60
C GLN A 410 1.60 17.08 -15.67
N LEU A 411 2.36 16.03 -15.39
CA LEU A 411 3.57 16.06 -14.59
C LEU A 411 4.66 16.93 -15.23
N ALA A 412 4.91 16.77 -16.53
CA ALA A 412 5.88 17.58 -17.26
C ALA A 412 5.56 19.09 -17.17
N ALA A 413 4.27 19.47 -17.17
CA ALA A 413 3.87 20.82 -16.87
C ALA A 413 4.09 21.16 -15.37
N ASN A 414 3.66 20.27 -14.47
CA ASN A 414 3.78 20.51 -13.04
C ASN A 414 5.21 20.70 -12.57
N TYR A 415 6.20 20.03 -13.17
CA TYR A 415 7.63 20.14 -12.82
C TYR A 415 8.18 21.57 -12.83
N ILE A 416 7.52 22.48 -13.56
CA ILE A 416 7.89 23.89 -13.64
C ILE A 416 6.79 24.79 -13.06
N TYR A 417 5.53 24.55 -13.44
CA TYR A 417 4.44 25.51 -13.19
C TYR A 417 3.76 25.36 -11.82
N HIS A 418 4.23 24.46 -10.96
CA HIS A 418 3.86 24.46 -9.54
C HIS A 418 4.51 25.64 -8.77
N VAL A 419 5.61 26.20 -9.28
CA VAL A 419 6.32 27.32 -8.64
C VAL A 419 5.62 28.64 -8.94
N GLU A 420 4.95 29.18 -7.92
CA GLU A 420 4.16 30.41 -8.03
C GLU A 420 4.79 31.64 -7.35
N ASP A 421 5.95 31.49 -6.69
CA ASP A 421 6.68 32.61 -6.08
C ASP A 421 7.75 33.18 -7.02
N LEU A 422 7.84 34.51 -7.09
CA LEU A 422 8.79 35.22 -7.96
C LEU A 422 10.23 34.83 -7.66
N LYS A 423 10.62 34.77 -6.38
CA LYS A 423 12.01 34.55 -5.99
C LYS A 423 12.41 33.12 -6.29
N THR A 424 11.58 32.15 -5.91
CA THR A 424 11.81 30.73 -6.20
C THR A 424 11.87 30.49 -7.72
N TRP A 425 10.92 31.02 -8.48
CA TRP A 425 10.95 30.91 -9.96
C TRP A 425 12.23 31.51 -10.56
N LYS A 426 12.65 32.68 -10.06
CA LYS A 426 13.84 33.37 -10.57
C LYS A 426 15.13 32.62 -10.25
N ARG A 427 15.21 31.95 -9.09
CA ARG A 427 16.33 31.08 -8.71
C ARG A 427 16.30 29.75 -9.46
N GLY A 428 15.11 29.22 -9.72
CA GLY A 428 14.90 27.93 -10.39
C GLY A 428 15.31 26.73 -9.54
N ASP A 429 15.33 26.90 -8.21
CA ASP A 429 15.81 25.90 -7.24
C ASP A 429 14.74 24.88 -6.83
N ASP A 430 13.48 25.12 -7.17
CA ASP A 430 12.33 24.22 -6.94
C ASP A 430 11.73 23.75 -8.29
N PHE A 431 12.55 23.71 -9.34
CA PHE A 431 12.15 23.05 -10.58
C PHE A 431 12.53 21.58 -10.52
N HIS A 432 11.68 20.74 -11.11
CA HIS A 432 11.87 19.29 -11.09
C HIS A 432 12.29 18.75 -12.44
N GLU A 433 12.91 17.57 -12.41
CA GLU A 433 13.11 16.72 -13.58
C GLU A 433 12.91 15.25 -13.20
N ARG A 434 12.52 14.44 -14.19
CA ARG A 434 12.39 13.01 -13.99
C ARG A 434 13.80 12.39 -13.84
N PRO A 435 14.03 11.48 -12.88
CA PRO A 435 15.28 10.78 -12.70
C PRO A 435 15.71 10.02 -13.96
N GLU A 436 17.00 9.71 -14.03
CA GLU A 436 17.56 8.84 -15.06
C GLU A 436 16.97 7.43 -14.94
N ASN A 437 16.38 6.91 -16.03
CA ASN A 437 15.59 5.68 -16.04
C ASN A 437 14.37 5.69 -15.10
N GLY A 438 13.90 6.88 -14.70
CA GLY A 438 12.62 7.04 -14.00
C GLY A 438 11.46 6.88 -14.98
N ASP A 439 10.32 6.43 -14.46
CA ASP A 439 9.09 6.22 -15.22
C ASP A 439 7.87 6.38 -14.29
N LEU A 440 6.67 6.43 -14.87
CA LEU A 440 5.43 6.31 -14.10
C LEU A 440 5.19 4.83 -13.77
N PHE A 441 5.43 4.45 -12.52
CA PHE A 441 5.18 3.09 -12.08
C PHE A 441 3.82 2.97 -11.41
N TYR A 442 2.93 2.16 -11.97
CA TYR A 442 1.77 1.67 -11.22
C TYR A 442 2.23 0.64 -10.21
N ILE A 443 2.01 0.80 -8.90
CA ILE A 443 2.42 -0.17 -7.87
C ILE A 443 1.38 -0.23 -6.75
N GLU A 444 1.43 -1.30 -5.95
CA GLU A 444 0.76 -1.36 -4.64
C GLU A 444 1.62 -0.67 -3.58
N THR A 445 1.09 0.29 -2.83
CA THR A 445 1.83 0.94 -1.73
C THR A 445 0.89 1.40 -0.62
N ASN A 446 1.42 1.64 0.57
CA ASN A 446 0.64 2.16 1.70
C ASN A 446 0.76 3.69 1.76
N LEU A 447 -0.37 4.40 1.70
CA LEU A 447 -0.41 5.87 1.83
C LEU A 447 -0.85 6.34 3.23
N GLY A 448 -0.91 5.43 4.20
CA GLY A 448 -1.34 5.67 5.59
C GLY A 448 -2.78 5.25 5.88
N TYR A 449 -3.49 4.69 4.87
CA TYR A 449 -4.88 4.26 4.96
C TYR A 449 -5.07 2.80 4.52
N GLY A 450 -3.98 2.02 4.53
CA GLY A 450 -3.91 0.68 3.96
C GLY A 450 -3.20 0.67 2.60
N ILE A 451 -2.95 -0.55 2.10
CA ILE A 451 -2.33 -0.77 0.78
C ILE A 451 -3.33 -0.42 -0.32
N GLU A 452 -2.91 0.45 -1.23
CA GLU A 452 -3.70 0.92 -2.37
C GLU A 452 -2.87 0.81 -3.65
N TYR A 453 -3.55 0.54 -4.77
CA TYR A 453 -2.94 0.56 -6.10
C TYR A 453 -2.87 2.00 -6.64
N VAL A 454 -1.67 2.47 -6.97
CA VAL A 454 -1.40 3.86 -7.32
C VAL A 454 -0.44 3.96 -8.50
N GLY A 455 -0.50 5.06 -9.26
CA GLY A 455 0.57 5.46 -10.17
C GLY A 455 1.55 6.36 -9.42
N LEU A 456 2.84 6.12 -9.55
CA LEU A 456 3.90 6.79 -8.78
C LEU A 456 5.02 7.23 -9.71
N ASP A 457 5.34 8.53 -9.70
CA ASP A 457 6.48 9.11 -10.42
C ASP A 457 7.40 9.85 -9.44
N LEU A 458 8.70 9.55 -9.50
CA LEU A 458 9.73 10.16 -8.66
C LEU A 458 10.33 11.35 -9.37
N VAL A 459 10.69 12.40 -8.63
CA VAL A 459 11.30 13.60 -9.20
C VAL A 459 12.54 14.05 -8.44
N GLU A 460 13.52 14.57 -9.18
CA GLU A 460 14.76 15.17 -8.66
C GLU A 460 14.74 16.69 -8.85
N TYR A 461 15.50 17.42 -8.03
CA TYR A 461 15.70 18.86 -8.25
C TYR A 461 16.54 19.09 -9.51
N ARG A 462 16.03 19.92 -10.41
CA ARG A 462 16.63 20.19 -11.71
C ARG A 462 17.97 20.89 -11.58
N GLY A 463 18.99 20.35 -12.24
CA GLY A 463 20.30 20.99 -12.35
C GLY A 463 21.14 20.96 -11.07
N ALA A 464 20.76 20.14 -10.08
CA ALA A 464 21.59 19.85 -8.92
C ALA A 464 22.75 18.92 -9.32
N GLU A 465 23.98 19.21 -8.88
CA GLU A 465 25.14 18.34 -9.11
C GLU A 465 24.98 16.98 -8.42
N ALA A 466 24.34 16.97 -7.24
CA ALA A 466 23.91 15.76 -6.55
C ALA A 466 22.41 15.56 -6.81
N LYS A 467 22.08 14.47 -7.52
CA LYS A 467 20.71 14.03 -7.84
C LYS A 467 19.91 13.70 -6.56
N THR A 468 19.36 14.74 -5.95
CA THR A 468 18.58 14.70 -4.71
C THR A 468 17.11 14.58 -5.05
N LEU A 469 16.38 13.74 -4.30
CA LEU A 469 14.96 13.54 -4.53
C LEU A 469 14.19 14.80 -4.09
N ALA A 470 13.48 15.42 -5.03
CA ALA A 470 12.60 16.55 -4.77
C ALA A 470 11.23 16.12 -4.23
N GLY A 471 10.81 14.90 -4.57
CA GLY A 471 9.58 14.32 -4.07
C GLY A 471 9.06 13.18 -4.91
N MET A 472 7.79 12.86 -4.69
CA MET A 472 7.08 11.77 -5.32
C MET A 472 5.64 12.22 -5.63
N TYR A 473 5.26 12.10 -6.90
CA TYR A 473 3.88 12.28 -7.33
C TYR A 473 3.16 10.94 -7.29
N VAL A 474 1.95 10.95 -6.73
CA VAL A 474 1.10 9.77 -6.61
C VAL A 474 -0.28 10.09 -7.17
N ILE A 475 -0.77 9.28 -8.11
CA ILE A 475 -2.16 9.29 -8.58
C ILE A 475 -2.87 8.04 -8.07
N ARG A 476 -4.00 8.22 -7.40
CA ARG A 476 -4.72 7.12 -6.73
C ARG A 476 -5.78 6.50 -7.66
N HIS A 477 -6.07 5.22 -7.44
CA HIS A 477 -7.04 4.43 -8.20
C HIS A 477 -8.19 3.91 -7.32
N GLY A 478 -9.04 3.03 -7.86
CA GLY A 478 -10.16 2.44 -7.14
C GLY A 478 -11.13 3.49 -6.60
N ASP A 479 -11.37 3.49 -5.29
CA ASP A 479 -12.30 4.45 -4.67
C ASP A 479 -11.79 5.89 -4.63
N ASN A 480 -10.49 6.10 -4.77
CA ASN A 480 -9.87 7.42 -4.82
C ASN A 480 -9.44 7.82 -6.23
N PHE A 481 -10.00 7.17 -7.25
CA PHE A 481 -9.62 7.35 -8.64
C PHE A 481 -9.47 8.83 -9.05
N GLY A 482 -8.27 9.20 -9.51
CA GLY A 482 -7.96 10.54 -10.01
C GLY A 482 -7.55 11.57 -8.94
N LYS A 483 -7.54 11.21 -7.65
CA LYS A 483 -6.98 12.07 -6.60
C LYS A 483 -5.45 11.98 -6.64
N ALA A 484 -4.77 13.11 -6.82
CA ALA A 484 -3.31 13.16 -6.86
C ALA A 484 -2.72 13.80 -5.61
N ILE A 485 -1.55 13.30 -5.20
CA ILE A 485 -0.79 13.80 -4.05
C ILE A 485 0.65 14.03 -4.51
N PHE A 486 1.25 15.15 -4.13
CA PHE A 486 2.68 15.38 -4.25
C PHE A 486 3.32 15.38 -2.86
N TYR A 487 4.10 14.34 -2.58
CA TYR A 487 4.93 14.27 -1.38
C TYR A 487 6.26 14.97 -1.64
N HIS A 488 6.42 16.18 -1.12
CA HIS A 488 7.56 17.03 -1.39
C HIS A 488 8.65 16.91 -0.31
N THR A 489 9.91 17.11 -0.69
CA THR A 489 11.05 17.17 0.24
C THR A 489 11.44 18.61 0.58
N ARG A 490 10.82 19.62 -0.04
CA ARG A 490 11.09 21.02 0.30
C ARG A 490 10.82 21.27 1.80
N ASN A 491 11.75 21.99 2.43
CA ASN A 491 11.78 22.23 3.88
C ASN A 491 11.96 20.98 4.78
N SER A 492 12.28 19.82 4.21
CA SER A 492 12.74 18.66 4.99
C SER A 492 14.04 19.00 5.73
N THR A 493 14.21 18.46 6.93
CA THR A 493 15.46 18.58 7.69
C THR A 493 16.60 17.79 7.07
N GLU A 494 16.27 16.72 6.34
CA GLU A 494 17.23 15.83 5.69
C GLU A 494 16.94 15.71 4.19
N ASN A 495 18.02 15.66 3.40
CA ASN A 495 17.93 15.48 1.96
C ASN A 495 17.83 13.98 1.64
N LEU A 496 16.81 13.60 0.88
CA LEU A 496 16.67 12.24 0.39
C LEU A 496 17.54 12.03 -0.86
N ILE A 497 18.17 10.86 -0.94
CA ILE A 497 18.91 10.46 -2.14
C ILE A 497 17.94 10.15 -3.29
N GLY A 498 18.33 10.45 -4.53
CA GLY A 498 17.59 10.04 -5.72
C GLY A 498 17.77 8.55 -6.07
N PRO A 499 16.93 7.99 -6.97
CA PRO A 499 16.95 6.57 -7.34
C PRO A 499 18.29 6.08 -7.88
N LYS A 500 19.02 6.94 -8.61
CA LYS A 500 20.35 6.59 -9.12
C LYS A 500 21.34 6.37 -7.99
N THR A 501 21.40 7.32 -7.05
CA THR A 501 22.31 7.22 -5.90
C THR A 501 21.99 5.99 -5.05
N ALA A 502 20.71 5.66 -4.88
CA ALA A 502 20.30 4.43 -4.21
C ALA A 502 20.85 3.18 -4.93
N ARG A 503 20.71 3.11 -6.26
CA ARG A 503 21.24 2.01 -7.09
C ARG A 503 22.76 1.88 -6.99
N ASP A 504 23.47 2.99 -7.09
CA ASP A 504 24.94 3.02 -7.01
C ASP A 504 25.42 2.57 -5.61
N THR A 505 24.70 2.96 -4.56
CA THR A 505 25.00 2.56 -3.16
C THR A 505 24.76 1.06 -2.97
N TYR A 506 23.61 0.55 -3.40
CA TYR A 506 23.33 -0.89 -3.37
C TYR A 506 24.38 -1.70 -4.16
N GLN A 507 24.73 -1.26 -5.38
CA GLN A 507 25.74 -1.94 -6.18
C GLN A 507 27.13 -1.95 -5.51
N THR A 508 27.45 -0.88 -4.78
CA THR A 508 28.72 -0.77 -4.03
C THR A 508 28.73 -1.72 -2.83
N GLU A 509 27.70 -1.69 -1.99
CA GLU A 509 27.63 -2.54 -0.79
C GLU A 509 27.51 -4.03 -1.13
N ALA A 510 26.73 -4.38 -2.15
CA ALA A 510 26.53 -5.76 -2.60
C ALA A 510 27.53 -6.21 -3.70
N THR A 511 28.66 -5.51 -3.87
CA THR A 511 29.60 -5.75 -4.99
C THR A 511 30.03 -7.22 -5.08
N GLN A 512 30.32 -7.85 -3.95
CA GLN A 512 30.82 -9.24 -3.92
C GLN A 512 29.77 -10.21 -4.47
N GLU A 513 28.53 -10.15 -3.98
CA GLU A 513 27.43 -10.99 -4.44
C GLU A 513 27.04 -10.70 -5.89
N ILE A 514 26.94 -9.42 -6.27
CA ILE A 514 26.59 -9.02 -7.64
C ILE A 514 27.63 -9.52 -8.65
N SER A 515 28.92 -9.51 -8.29
CA SER A 515 29.99 -10.00 -9.17
C SER A 515 29.90 -11.50 -9.50
N LEU A 516 29.20 -12.28 -8.66
CA LEU A 516 28.94 -13.70 -8.87
C LEU A 516 27.71 -13.95 -9.77
N ILE A 517 26.89 -12.92 -10.02
CA ILE A 517 25.71 -13.01 -10.86
C ILE A 517 26.13 -12.83 -12.33
N ALA A 518 26.09 -13.92 -13.09
CA ALA A 518 26.40 -13.89 -14.51
C ALA A 518 25.43 -12.97 -15.27
N GLY A 519 25.97 -11.97 -15.98
CA GLY A 519 25.18 -10.99 -16.72
C GLY A 519 24.23 -10.17 -15.83
N ALA A 520 24.70 -9.77 -14.64
CA ALA A 520 23.92 -9.02 -13.67
C ALA A 520 23.23 -7.78 -14.30
N ARG A 521 21.91 -7.68 -14.13
CA ARG A 521 21.09 -6.53 -14.53
C ARG A 521 20.22 -6.10 -13.36
N SER A 522 20.27 -4.82 -12.99
CA SER A 522 19.32 -4.26 -12.03
C SER A 522 17.97 -3.98 -12.72
N GLY A 523 16.87 -4.31 -12.05
CA GLY A 523 15.52 -3.99 -12.50
C GLY A 523 15.07 -2.59 -12.07
N ASN A 524 13.74 -2.42 -12.01
CA ASN A 524 13.09 -1.19 -11.58
C ASN A 524 13.55 -0.77 -10.17
N THR A 525 13.64 0.54 -9.94
CA THR A 525 13.91 1.10 -8.61
C THR A 525 12.63 1.71 -8.09
N LEU A 526 11.98 1.00 -7.16
CA LEU A 526 10.67 1.35 -6.63
C LEU A 526 10.82 1.87 -5.20
N LEU A 527 9.95 2.79 -4.77
CA LEU A 527 10.03 3.44 -3.46
C LEU A 527 8.86 3.00 -2.57
N TYR A 528 9.18 2.48 -1.37
CA TYR A 528 8.19 1.95 -0.43
C TYR A 528 8.37 2.51 0.99
N PRO A 529 7.27 2.75 1.73
CA PRO A 529 7.33 3.10 3.14
C PRO A 529 7.45 1.81 3.97
N LEU A 530 8.60 1.59 4.60
CA LEU A 530 8.93 0.38 5.36
C LEU A 530 9.80 0.75 6.58
N GLY A 531 9.69 0.01 7.68
CA GLY A 531 10.55 0.14 8.86
C GLY A 531 10.52 1.51 9.54
N GLY A 532 9.43 2.27 9.44
CA GLY A 532 9.36 3.65 9.93
C GLY A 532 10.16 4.65 9.09
N SER A 533 10.58 4.26 7.88
CA SER A 533 11.35 5.07 6.94
C SER A 533 10.85 4.85 5.50
N VAL A 534 11.62 5.31 4.53
CA VAL A 534 11.34 5.13 3.11
C VAL A 534 12.54 4.44 2.46
N TYR A 535 12.27 3.36 1.73
CA TYR A 535 13.28 2.50 1.15
C TYR A 535 13.09 2.32 -0.36
N TYR A 536 14.20 2.41 -1.09
CA TYR A 536 14.27 1.98 -2.48
C TYR A 536 14.43 0.47 -2.55
N TYR A 537 13.53 -0.22 -3.23
CA TYR A 537 13.66 -1.63 -3.59
C TYR A 537 14.28 -1.77 -4.98
N ILE A 538 15.31 -2.61 -5.11
CA ILE A 538 16.07 -2.82 -6.34
C ILE A 538 16.35 -4.32 -6.54
N PRO A 539 15.65 -5.01 -7.47
CA PRO A 539 15.94 -6.39 -7.82
C PRO A 539 17.14 -6.47 -8.77
N THR A 540 17.86 -7.59 -8.72
CA THR A 540 19.00 -7.91 -9.60
C THR A 540 18.83 -9.30 -10.18
N TYR A 541 18.82 -9.34 -11.51
CA TYR A 541 18.62 -10.57 -12.28
C TYR A 541 19.92 -11.06 -12.90
N SER A 542 20.03 -12.38 -13.07
CA SER A 542 20.96 -12.97 -14.03
C SER A 542 20.29 -13.03 -15.40
N THR A 543 21.02 -12.64 -16.45
CA THR A 543 20.56 -12.69 -17.84
C THR A 543 21.14 -13.87 -18.63
N VAL A 544 21.95 -14.73 -17.99
CA VAL A 544 22.60 -15.88 -18.61
C VAL A 544 21.80 -17.15 -18.33
N GLY A 545 21.69 -18.03 -19.34
CA GLY A 545 20.98 -19.31 -19.20
C GLY A 545 19.60 -19.39 -19.86
N GLY A 546 19.30 -18.48 -20.78
CA GLY A 546 18.09 -18.51 -21.62
C GLY A 546 16.88 -17.79 -21.01
N LEU A 547 16.64 -17.95 -19.71
CA LEU A 547 15.62 -17.19 -18.96
C LEU A 547 16.27 -16.37 -17.86
N GLN A 548 15.79 -15.14 -17.66
CA GLN A 548 16.21 -14.33 -16.53
C GLN A 548 15.82 -14.99 -15.20
N GLN A 549 16.63 -14.78 -14.17
CA GLN A 549 16.37 -15.29 -12.82
C GLN A 549 16.67 -14.19 -11.79
N LEU A 550 15.75 -13.95 -10.85
CA LEU A 550 16.06 -13.13 -9.67
C LEU A 550 17.16 -13.83 -8.86
N LYS A 551 18.23 -13.09 -8.57
CA LYS A 551 19.39 -13.61 -7.84
C LYS A 551 19.68 -12.83 -6.57
N LEU A 552 19.35 -11.54 -6.56
CA LEU A 552 19.54 -10.67 -5.43
C LEU A 552 18.49 -9.56 -5.44
N ALA A 553 18.10 -9.09 -4.27
CA ALA A 553 17.26 -7.93 -4.07
C ALA A 553 17.91 -7.04 -3.01
N GLY A 554 17.78 -5.73 -3.16
CA GLY A 554 18.33 -4.75 -2.23
C GLY A 554 17.29 -3.73 -1.78
N PHE A 555 17.32 -3.39 -0.50
CA PHE A 555 16.69 -2.20 0.05
C PHE A 555 17.74 -1.16 0.40
N VAL A 556 17.48 0.09 0.03
CA VAL A 556 18.34 1.22 0.39
C VAL A 556 17.50 2.28 1.07
N ASN A 557 17.85 2.64 2.30
CA ASN A 557 17.17 3.71 3.02
C ASN A 557 17.41 5.06 2.33
N ALA A 558 16.33 5.79 2.01
CA ALA A 558 16.41 7.04 1.26
C ALA A 558 17.09 8.20 2.05
N PHE A 559 17.14 8.10 3.37
CA PHE A 559 17.75 9.08 4.29
C PHE A 559 19.18 8.65 4.68
N SER A 560 19.31 7.50 5.34
CA SER A 560 20.58 7.05 5.93
C SER A 560 21.51 6.36 4.93
N ARG A 561 20.99 5.91 3.78
CA ARG A 561 21.71 5.10 2.78
C ARG A 561 22.08 3.70 3.27
N ASN A 562 21.57 3.26 4.42
CA ASN A 562 21.76 1.89 4.88
C ASN A 562 21.20 0.91 3.85
N VAL A 563 21.95 -0.15 3.58
CA VAL A 563 21.61 -1.17 2.60
C VAL A 563 21.38 -2.50 3.31
N GLY A 564 20.32 -3.20 2.94
CA GLY A 564 20.12 -4.62 3.23
C GLY A 564 19.81 -5.33 1.93
N TYR A 565 20.41 -6.49 1.70
CA TYR A 565 20.28 -7.28 0.49
C TYR A 565 20.19 -8.78 0.78
N GLY A 566 19.48 -9.48 -0.09
CA GLY A 566 19.18 -10.89 0.10
C GLY A 566 18.70 -11.51 -1.19
N LYS A 567 18.33 -12.79 -1.18
CA LYS A 567 17.89 -13.46 -2.42
C LYS A 567 16.58 -12.87 -2.95
N GLU A 568 15.71 -12.47 -2.03
CA GLU A 568 14.39 -11.90 -2.30
C GLU A 568 14.09 -10.73 -1.35
N ALA A 569 12.96 -10.06 -1.55
CA ALA A 569 12.57 -8.89 -0.76
C ALA A 569 12.53 -9.15 0.76
N PHE A 570 12.00 -10.31 1.21
CA PHE A 570 11.98 -10.61 2.65
C PHE A 570 13.38 -10.77 3.24
N ASP A 571 14.29 -11.45 2.54
CA ASP A 571 15.68 -11.62 2.98
C ASP A 571 16.39 -10.27 3.06
N ALA A 572 16.26 -9.46 2.01
CA ALA A 572 16.86 -8.13 1.94
C ALA A 572 16.36 -7.19 3.04
N TYR A 573 15.07 -7.26 3.35
CA TYR A 573 14.48 -6.45 4.41
C TYR A 573 14.95 -6.92 5.80
N ASN A 574 15.04 -8.24 6.04
CA ASN A 574 15.51 -8.77 7.32
C ASN A 574 16.97 -8.43 7.62
N GLU A 575 17.81 -8.24 6.60
CA GLU A 575 19.21 -7.82 6.76
C GLU A 575 19.37 -6.34 7.17
N LEU A 576 18.32 -5.52 7.08
CA LEU A 576 18.44 -4.09 7.38
C LEU A 576 18.81 -3.78 8.83
N GLU A 577 18.72 -4.75 9.77
CA GLU A 577 19.14 -4.73 11.21
C GLU A 577 18.84 -3.45 12.04
N ASN A 578 18.07 -2.50 11.52
CA ASN A 578 17.85 -1.16 12.08
C ASN A 578 16.38 -0.92 12.51
N PHE A 579 15.66 -1.98 12.87
CA PHE A 579 14.24 -1.86 13.23
C PHE A 579 14.08 -1.59 14.72
N GLY A 580 13.14 -0.71 15.09
CA GLY A 580 12.65 -0.65 16.48
C GLY A 580 12.03 -2.00 16.92
N PRO A 581 11.85 -2.22 18.24
CA PRO A 581 11.31 -3.47 18.75
C PRO A 581 9.90 -3.77 18.20
N ARG A 582 9.59 -5.05 17.93
CA ARG A 582 8.30 -5.49 17.37
C ARG A 582 7.23 -5.83 18.43
N ALA A 583 5.97 -5.90 18.01
CA ALA A 583 4.84 -6.19 18.89
C ALA A 583 5.02 -7.52 19.64
N PHE A 584 4.62 -7.50 20.92
CA PHE A 584 4.72 -8.62 21.84
C PHE A 584 3.61 -8.52 22.90
N THR A 585 3.29 -9.63 23.56
CA THR A 585 2.13 -9.72 24.46
C THR A 585 2.56 -10.04 25.90
N LEU A 586 2.00 -9.31 26.86
CA LEU A 586 2.12 -9.52 28.31
C LEU A 586 0.90 -10.30 28.84
N MET A 587 1.17 -11.27 29.72
CA MET A 587 0.21 -12.04 30.51
C MET A 587 0.64 -12.11 31.98
N SER A 588 -0.24 -12.61 32.86
CA SER A 588 0.01 -12.76 34.31
C SER A 588 -0.52 -14.10 34.81
N SER A 589 0.11 -14.63 35.87
CA SER A 589 -0.37 -15.79 36.62
C SER A 589 -1.28 -15.46 37.81
N ALA A 590 -1.67 -14.19 38.00
CA ALA A 590 -2.50 -13.75 39.12
C ALA A 590 -3.93 -14.32 39.05
N ASP A 591 -4.50 -14.65 40.21
CA ASP A 591 -5.93 -14.97 40.34
C ASP A 591 -6.80 -13.70 40.18
N SER A 592 -8.13 -13.85 40.12
CA SER A 592 -9.06 -12.72 39.95
C SER A 592 -10.22 -12.78 40.97
N PRO A 593 -10.18 -11.95 42.04
CA PRO A 593 -9.05 -11.14 42.50
C PRO A 593 -7.90 -12.00 43.05
N ASP A 594 -6.69 -11.45 43.06
CA ASP A 594 -5.49 -12.05 43.65
C ASP A 594 -5.55 -11.96 45.18
N ILE A 595 -5.42 -13.10 45.88
CA ILE A 595 -5.71 -13.20 47.33
C ILE A 595 -4.48 -13.29 48.23
N ASP A 596 -3.28 -13.43 47.66
CA ASP A 596 -2.02 -13.58 48.40
C ASP A 596 -0.98 -12.49 48.07
N GLY A 597 -1.24 -11.65 47.07
CA GLY A 597 -0.36 -10.56 46.67
C GLY A 597 0.89 -11.00 45.92
N SER A 598 0.93 -12.22 45.36
CA SER A 598 2.10 -12.84 44.73
C SER A 598 1.80 -13.51 43.39
N PHE A 599 2.39 -13.00 42.30
CA PHE A 599 2.17 -13.52 40.94
C PHE A 599 3.36 -13.29 40.01
N ILE A 600 3.32 -13.92 38.82
CA ILE A 600 4.38 -13.80 37.80
C ILE A 600 3.81 -13.10 36.57
N LEU A 601 4.50 -12.07 36.11
CA LEU A 601 4.33 -11.47 34.80
C LEU A 601 5.18 -12.25 33.78
N ASN A 602 4.59 -12.63 32.64
CA ASN A 602 5.31 -13.27 31.53
C ASN A 602 4.93 -12.64 30.18
N TRP A 603 5.87 -12.53 29.26
CA TRP A 603 5.62 -11.94 27.95
C TRP A 603 6.29 -12.72 26.81
N THR A 604 5.78 -12.57 25.59
CA THR A 604 6.43 -13.13 24.40
C THR A 604 7.67 -12.32 24.02
N GLU A 605 8.64 -12.92 23.34
CA GLU A 605 9.81 -12.21 22.82
C GLU A 605 9.40 -11.15 21.77
N SER A 606 9.93 -9.94 21.92
CA SER A 606 9.90 -8.85 20.94
C SER A 606 11.13 -8.93 20.05
N GLN A 607 10.96 -9.17 18.75
CA GLN A 607 12.07 -9.09 17.79
C GLN A 607 12.72 -7.70 17.79
N PHE A 608 14.04 -7.67 17.59
CA PHE A 608 14.91 -6.47 17.61
C PHE A 608 14.97 -5.71 18.95
N ALA A 609 14.34 -6.20 20.01
CA ALA A 609 14.57 -5.63 21.34
C ALA A 609 16.02 -5.90 21.78
N GLU A 610 16.64 -4.91 22.43
CA GLU A 610 17.92 -5.05 23.13
C GLU A 610 17.73 -5.07 24.65
N SER A 611 16.58 -4.58 25.14
CA SER A 611 16.21 -4.60 26.55
C SER A 611 14.70 -4.52 26.78
N TYR A 612 14.25 -4.86 27.99
CA TYR A 612 12.88 -4.66 28.46
C TYR A 612 12.82 -3.84 29.76
N SER A 613 11.77 -3.04 29.91
CA SER A 613 11.45 -2.31 31.15
C SER A 613 10.02 -2.62 31.61
N VAL A 614 9.82 -2.89 32.91
CA VAL A 614 8.48 -3.16 33.48
C VAL A 614 7.94 -1.86 34.07
N TYR A 615 6.70 -1.54 33.74
CA TYR A 615 5.98 -0.39 34.30
C TYR A 615 4.79 -0.84 35.14
N ARG A 616 4.53 -0.10 36.22
CA ARG A 616 3.37 -0.25 37.10
C ARG A 616 2.70 1.10 37.30
N ASN A 617 1.40 1.21 37.03
CA ASN A 617 0.62 2.45 37.13
C ASN A 617 1.33 3.64 36.42
N ASN A 618 1.80 3.42 35.19
CA ASN A 618 2.61 4.35 34.39
C ASN A 618 3.94 4.82 35.02
N SER A 619 4.39 4.19 36.10
CA SER A 619 5.70 4.45 36.71
C SER A 619 6.67 3.30 36.44
N LEU A 620 7.91 3.63 36.10
CA LEU A 620 8.96 2.64 35.86
C LEU A 620 9.22 1.84 37.16
N LEU A 621 9.07 0.52 37.08
CA LEU A 621 9.33 -0.40 38.19
C LEU A 621 10.74 -0.97 38.12
N ILE A 622 11.13 -1.51 36.96
CA ILE A 622 12.48 -2.01 36.70
C ILE A 622 12.91 -1.67 35.26
N PRO A 623 14.10 -1.07 35.06
CA PRO A 623 14.66 -0.84 33.73
C PRO A 623 15.59 -1.97 33.26
N ASP A 624 15.91 -1.96 31.97
CA ASP A 624 17.07 -2.62 31.35
C ASP A 624 17.22 -4.13 31.62
N LEU A 625 16.10 -4.86 31.63
CA LEU A 625 16.13 -6.34 31.66
C LEU A 625 16.70 -6.90 30.34
N PRO A 626 17.52 -7.97 30.40
CA PRO A 626 18.10 -8.57 29.20
C PRO A 626 17.03 -9.23 28.32
N THR A 627 17.30 -9.33 27.02
CA THR A 627 16.36 -9.90 26.03
C THR A 627 16.03 -11.37 26.28
N SER A 628 16.92 -12.11 26.94
CA SER A 628 16.71 -13.50 27.34
C SER A 628 15.72 -13.65 28.51
N GLN A 629 15.33 -12.56 29.17
CA GLN A 629 14.38 -12.56 30.27
C GLN A 629 12.99 -12.14 29.79
N THR A 630 12.05 -13.08 29.85
CA THR A 630 10.66 -12.88 29.45
C THR A 630 9.67 -13.07 30.61
N THR A 631 10.18 -13.05 31.86
CA THR A 631 9.37 -13.22 33.09
C THR A 631 9.86 -12.30 34.22
N TYR A 632 8.94 -11.90 35.09
CA TYR A 632 9.22 -11.09 36.28
C TYR A 632 8.24 -11.42 37.43
N SER A 633 8.76 -11.75 38.61
CA SER A 633 7.96 -12.07 39.80
C SER A 633 7.59 -10.83 40.61
N ILE A 634 6.34 -10.77 41.07
CA ILE A 634 5.79 -9.74 41.95
C ILE A 634 5.41 -10.39 43.29
N SER A 635 5.73 -9.75 44.41
CA SER A 635 5.37 -10.19 45.77
C SER A 635 5.01 -9.00 46.66
N ASP A 636 4.46 -9.28 47.84
CA ASP A 636 4.19 -8.32 48.92
C ASP A 636 3.27 -7.16 48.52
N MET A 637 2.30 -7.44 47.64
CA MET A 637 1.33 -6.45 47.17
C MET A 637 0.26 -6.18 48.24
N SER A 638 -0.12 -4.91 48.41
CA SER A 638 -1.26 -4.52 49.25
C SER A 638 -2.57 -4.61 48.47
N THR A 639 -3.71 -4.73 49.18
CA THR A 639 -5.04 -4.64 48.57
C THR A 639 -5.17 -3.37 47.70
N GLY A 640 -5.55 -3.55 46.44
CA GLY A 640 -5.67 -2.47 45.46
C GLY A 640 -5.65 -2.95 44.01
N THR A 641 -5.83 -2.01 43.08
CA THR A 641 -5.81 -2.27 41.64
C THR A 641 -4.52 -1.75 41.02
N TYR A 642 -3.86 -2.58 40.22
CA TYR A 642 -2.56 -2.29 39.61
C TYR A 642 -2.58 -2.55 38.11
N GLU A 643 -2.13 -1.58 37.32
CA GLU A 643 -1.94 -1.72 35.87
C GLU A 643 -0.47 -1.97 35.54
N TYR A 644 -0.21 -2.95 34.68
CA TYR A 644 1.14 -3.31 34.22
C TYR A 644 1.25 -3.30 32.70
N PHE A 645 2.41 -2.89 32.19
CA PHE A 645 2.85 -3.10 30.81
C PHE A 645 4.38 -3.22 30.76
N ILE A 646 4.88 -3.85 29.69
CA ILE A 646 6.31 -3.97 29.41
C ILE A 646 6.66 -3.06 28.24
N GLN A 647 7.83 -2.43 28.28
CA GLN A 647 8.38 -1.67 27.17
C GLN A 647 9.64 -2.37 26.67
N ALA A 648 9.65 -2.77 25.40
CA ALA A 648 10.84 -3.21 24.70
C ALA A 648 11.59 -2.00 24.12
N SER A 649 12.92 -2.06 24.13
CA SER A 649 13.78 -0.92 23.76
C SER A 649 15.02 -1.38 22.98
N ASN A 650 15.43 -0.58 22.00
CA ASN A 650 16.75 -0.63 21.35
C ASN A 650 17.20 0.77 20.91
N GLU A 651 18.35 0.88 20.25
CA GLU A 651 18.85 2.18 19.75
C GLU A 651 17.94 2.89 18.73
N PHE A 652 17.00 2.16 18.12
CA PHE A 652 16.07 2.65 17.09
C PHE A 652 14.67 3.01 17.63
N GLY A 653 14.33 2.65 18.87
CA GLY A 653 13.08 3.07 19.50
C GLY A 653 12.57 2.16 20.61
N ASN A 654 11.36 2.47 21.08
CA ASN A 654 10.68 1.76 22.16
C ASN A 654 9.27 1.34 21.73
N LEU A 655 8.84 0.12 22.09
CA LEU A 655 7.48 -0.36 21.87
C LEU A 655 6.90 -0.93 23.17
N SER A 656 5.64 -0.58 23.49
CA SER A 656 4.96 -1.10 24.69
C SER A 656 4.05 -2.28 24.37
N SER A 657 3.95 -3.24 25.29
CA SER A 657 2.98 -4.35 25.22
C SER A 657 1.54 -3.88 25.44
N ASN A 658 0.59 -4.81 25.36
CA ASN A 658 -0.73 -4.62 25.95
C ASN A 658 -0.63 -4.31 27.46
N LYS A 659 -1.63 -3.59 27.97
CA LYS A 659 -1.80 -3.30 29.40
C LYS A 659 -2.68 -4.37 30.05
N ILE A 660 -2.30 -4.85 31.23
CA ILE A 660 -3.13 -5.74 32.05
C ILE A 660 -3.44 -5.07 33.39
N THR A 661 -4.63 -5.34 33.94
CA THR A 661 -5.04 -4.85 35.26
C THR A 661 -5.20 -6.03 36.20
N ILE A 662 -4.59 -5.95 37.38
CA ILE A 662 -4.63 -6.97 38.42
C ILE A 662 -5.25 -6.33 39.67
N GLU A 663 -6.30 -6.95 40.20
CA GLU A 663 -6.95 -6.57 41.45
C GLU A 663 -6.48 -7.50 42.56
N VAL A 664 -5.82 -6.95 43.57
CA VAL A 664 -5.34 -7.66 44.75
C VAL A 664 -6.29 -7.36 45.91
N ASP A 665 -6.81 -8.40 46.58
CA ASP A 665 -7.71 -8.27 47.74
C ASP A 665 -7.33 -9.24 48.88
N LEU A 666 -6.59 -8.72 49.87
CA LEU A 666 -6.16 -9.48 51.05
C LEU A 666 -7.20 -9.39 52.18
N TYR A 667 -7.69 -10.53 52.69
CA TYR A 667 -8.71 -10.59 53.76
C TYR A 667 -8.17 -10.97 55.15
N ALA A 668 -8.74 -10.39 56.22
CA ALA A 668 -8.48 -10.77 57.62
C ALA A 668 -9.62 -11.64 58.21
N ILE A 669 -9.30 -12.72 58.94
CA ILE A 669 -10.28 -13.70 59.47
C ILE A 669 -10.81 -13.29 60.87
N SER A 670 -12.13 -13.35 61.14
CA SER A 670 -12.77 -13.00 62.44
C SER A 670 -14.03 -13.85 62.75
N PHE A 671 -14.21 -14.32 64.00
CA PHE A 671 -15.34 -15.14 64.47
C PHE A 671 -15.78 -14.75 65.91
N MET A 672 -17.07 -14.89 66.25
CA MET A 672 -17.62 -14.76 67.61
C MET A 672 -18.11 -16.12 68.15
N PHE A 673 -17.88 -16.38 69.43
CA PHE A 673 -18.27 -17.60 70.15
C PHE A 673 -18.82 -17.23 71.54
N GLU A 674 -20.04 -17.65 71.87
CA GLU A 674 -20.69 -17.40 73.18
C GLU A 674 -21.30 -18.70 73.75
N MET A 675 -21.30 -18.86 75.08
CA MET A 675 -21.87 -19.99 75.81
C MET A 675 -22.51 -19.52 77.13
N GLU A 676 -23.51 -20.25 77.64
CA GLU A 676 -24.09 -20.00 78.97
C GLU A 676 -23.17 -20.53 80.10
N ASP A 677 -22.76 -19.66 81.02
CA ASP A 677 -21.70 -19.90 82.03
C ASP A 677 -22.16 -20.69 83.28
N SER A 678 -23.37 -21.26 83.31
CA SER A 678 -23.79 -22.18 84.40
C SER A 678 -25.00 -23.03 84.01
N ILE A 679 -24.95 -24.33 84.30
CA ILE A 679 -26.01 -25.31 83.96
C ILE A 679 -26.74 -25.70 85.26
N THR A 680 -28.04 -25.40 85.36
CA THR A 680 -28.88 -25.80 86.51
C THR A 680 -29.84 -26.94 86.14
N LEU A 681 -29.81 -28.00 86.93
CA LEU A 681 -30.59 -29.24 86.77
C LEU A 681 -32.10 -28.99 86.97
N PRO A 682 -32.99 -29.72 86.27
CA PRO A 682 -33.44 -31.00 86.82
C PRO A 682 -33.73 -32.14 85.81
N ALA A 683 -33.68 -33.37 86.34
CA ALA A 683 -34.15 -34.64 85.78
C ALA A 683 -33.48 -35.09 84.47
N ASP A 684 -32.25 -35.56 84.67
CA ASP A 684 -31.52 -36.61 83.95
C ASP A 684 -30.39 -36.23 82.96
N PHE A 685 -30.18 -34.98 82.53
CA PHE A 685 -28.97 -34.62 81.75
C PHE A 685 -28.58 -33.12 81.81
N ALA A 686 -27.28 -32.79 81.70
CA ALA A 686 -26.77 -31.40 81.69
C ALA A 686 -26.72 -30.81 80.26
N ASN A 687 -27.50 -29.75 79.98
CA ASN A 687 -27.59 -29.09 78.67
C ASN A 687 -26.48 -28.06 78.42
N PHE A 688 -25.87 -28.07 77.23
CA PHE A 688 -25.04 -26.98 76.71
C PHE A 688 -25.59 -26.46 75.36
N ARG A 689 -25.31 -25.20 75.01
CA ARG A 689 -25.62 -24.58 73.71
C ARG A 689 -24.38 -23.87 73.17
N ILE A 690 -24.07 -24.08 71.89
CA ILE A 690 -22.99 -23.42 71.16
C ILE A 690 -23.61 -22.61 70.04
N GLU A 691 -23.16 -21.37 69.89
CA GLU A 691 -23.48 -20.51 68.75
C GLU A 691 -22.18 -20.05 68.09
N LEU A 692 -22.06 -20.34 66.80
CA LEU A 692 -20.97 -19.91 65.93
C LEU A 692 -21.56 -19.10 64.80
N GLU A 693 -21.05 -17.90 64.55
CA GLU A 693 -21.45 -17.11 63.38
C GLU A 693 -20.21 -16.65 62.61
N ASN A 694 -20.20 -16.90 61.29
CA ASN A 694 -19.22 -16.30 60.40
C ASN A 694 -19.64 -14.86 60.06
N ILE A 695 -18.98 -13.89 60.67
CA ILE A 695 -19.35 -12.47 60.61
C ILE A 695 -18.87 -11.81 59.30
N ASN A 696 -18.14 -12.54 58.45
CA ASN A 696 -17.60 -12.02 57.19
C ASN A 696 -18.68 -11.95 56.10
N LYS A 697 -19.69 -11.08 56.23
CA LYS A 697 -20.88 -10.99 55.34
C LYS A 697 -20.61 -10.70 53.85
N ASN A 698 -19.37 -10.38 53.47
CA ASN A 698 -19.02 -9.94 52.11
C ASN A 698 -18.10 -10.91 51.33
N ILE A 699 -17.72 -12.06 51.89
CA ILE A 699 -16.73 -12.98 51.28
C ILE A 699 -17.39 -14.34 50.99
N THR A 700 -17.56 -14.77 49.75
CA THR A 700 -18.23 -16.05 49.40
C THR A 700 -17.36 -17.32 49.59
N SER A 701 -16.28 -17.26 50.35
CA SER A 701 -15.33 -18.36 50.52
C SER A 701 -15.82 -19.43 51.51
N GLU A 702 -15.39 -20.67 51.26
CA GLU A 702 -15.66 -21.83 52.12
C GLU A 702 -14.68 -21.86 53.30
N TYR A 703 -15.21 -22.02 54.52
CA TYR A 703 -14.39 -22.22 55.72
C TYR A 703 -14.72 -23.56 56.36
N VAL A 704 -13.74 -24.44 56.49
CA VAL A 704 -13.88 -25.70 57.23
C VAL A 704 -13.68 -25.42 58.72
N VAL A 705 -14.75 -25.57 59.49
CA VAL A 705 -14.79 -25.27 60.93
C VAL A 705 -14.94 -26.55 61.73
N SER A 706 -14.06 -26.73 62.72
CA SER A 706 -14.10 -27.84 63.68
C SER A 706 -14.16 -27.36 65.12
N VAL A 707 -15.06 -27.94 65.92
CA VAL A 707 -15.23 -27.67 67.36
C VAL A 707 -15.00 -28.94 68.16
N ASN A 708 -14.03 -28.89 69.06
CA ASN A 708 -13.68 -30.01 69.93
C ASN A 708 -14.04 -29.72 71.39
N LEU A 709 -14.70 -30.66 72.06
CA LEU A 709 -15.00 -30.68 73.49
C LEU A 709 -14.09 -31.65 74.22
N LEU A 710 -13.35 -31.14 75.19
CA LEU A 710 -12.61 -31.94 76.15
C LEU A 710 -13.42 -32.06 77.44
N LEU A 711 -13.77 -33.28 77.87
CA LEU A 711 -14.36 -33.56 79.19
C LEU A 711 -13.38 -34.36 80.04
N TYR A 712 -13.14 -33.98 81.29
CA TYR A 712 -12.20 -34.71 82.15
C TYR A 712 -12.49 -34.56 83.64
N ARG A 713 -12.17 -35.59 84.44
CA ARG A 713 -12.42 -35.60 85.90
C ARG A 713 -11.49 -36.55 86.65
N VAL A 714 -11.49 -36.47 87.98
CA VAL A 714 -10.80 -37.44 88.84
C VAL A 714 -11.71 -38.66 89.08
N GLY A 715 -11.21 -39.87 88.76
CA GLY A 715 -11.93 -41.15 88.87
C GLY A 715 -12.62 -41.60 87.58
N GLY A 716 -12.59 -42.92 87.30
CA GLY A 716 -13.04 -43.51 86.04
C GLY A 716 -14.55 -43.74 85.98
N VAL A 717 -15.28 -42.81 85.35
CA VAL A 717 -16.70 -42.95 85.03
C VAL A 717 -16.88 -42.73 83.54
N ASN A 718 -17.72 -43.56 82.89
CA ASN A 718 -18.04 -43.37 81.48
C ASN A 718 -18.97 -42.16 81.32
N VAL A 719 -18.49 -41.18 80.56
CA VAL A 719 -19.24 -39.98 80.15
C VAL A 719 -19.54 -40.11 78.67
N SER A 720 -20.77 -39.78 78.29
CA SER A 720 -21.17 -39.72 76.88
C SER A 720 -21.86 -38.41 76.61
N ILE A 721 -21.77 -37.95 75.37
CA ILE A 721 -22.46 -36.75 74.91
C ILE A 721 -23.61 -37.19 74.00
N LEU A 722 -24.82 -36.81 74.39
CA LEU A 722 -26.03 -37.02 73.63
C LEU A 722 -26.34 -35.73 72.88
N VAL A 723 -26.40 -35.83 71.57
CA VAL A 723 -26.69 -34.69 70.69
C VAL A 723 -27.59 -35.13 69.54
N PRO A 724 -28.25 -34.17 68.86
CA PRO A 724 -29.02 -34.47 67.65
C PRO A 724 -28.26 -35.37 66.65
N PRO A 725 -28.95 -36.32 65.98
CA PRO A 725 -28.31 -37.36 65.17
C PRO A 725 -27.37 -36.88 64.05
N VAL A 726 -27.58 -35.67 63.55
CA VAL A 726 -26.77 -35.04 62.50
C VAL A 726 -25.36 -34.67 62.99
N TYR A 727 -25.16 -34.63 64.30
CA TYR A 727 -23.93 -34.19 64.96
C TYR A 727 -23.40 -35.22 65.95
N TYR A 728 -23.82 -36.49 65.85
CA TYR A 728 -23.34 -37.55 66.76
C TYR A 728 -21.81 -37.50 66.85
N PRO A 729 -21.25 -37.26 68.05
CA PRO A 729 -19.83 -37.03 68.18
C PRO A 729 -19.10 -38.33 67.93
N LEU A 730 -17.97 -38.21 67.22
CA LEU A 730 -16.97 -39.26 67.24
C LEU A 730 -16.17 -39.04 68.54
N GLU A 731 -16.20 -40.03 69.44
CA GLU A 731 -15.21 -40.09 70.52
C GLU A 731 -13.85 -40.31 69.87
N ASN A 732 -13.02 -39.27 69.87
CA ASN A 732 -11.80 -39.29 69.09
C ASN A 732 -10.64 -39.91 69.87
N SER A 733 -10.58 -39.66 71.18
CA SER A 733 -9.55 -40.23 72.04
C SER A 733 -9.89 -40.06 73.51
N THR A 734 -9.51 -41.06 74.31
CA THR A 734 -9.43 -40.94 75.76
C THR A 734 -8.01 -40.57 76.17
N PHE A 735 -7.86 -39.80 77.24
CA PHE A 735 -6.58 -39.38 77.76
C PHE A 735 -6.57 -39.42 79.29
N THR A 736 -5.38 -39.56 79.86
CA THR A 736 -5.16 -39.45 81.31
C THR A 736 -4.12 -38.37 81.56
N GLN A 737 -4.45 -37.37 82.36
CA GLN A 737 -3.57 -36.27 82.73
C GLN A 737 -3.50 -36.16 84.25
N GLY A 738 -2.44 -36.72 84.84
CA GLY A 738 -2.29 -36.80 86.29
C GLY A 738 -3.39 -37.67 86.93
N ALA A 739 -4.11 -37.12 87.91
CA ALA A 739 -5.24 -37.79 88.54
C ALA A 739 -6.53 -37.71 87.69
N PHE A 740 -6.51 -36.98 86.57
CA PHE A 740 -7.67 -36.81 85.71
C PHE A 740 -7.68 -37.82 84.56
N THR A 741 -8.84 -38.38 84.29
CA THR A 741 -9.13 -39.14 83.07
C THR A 741 -10.20 -38.40 82.30
N GLY A 742 -10.03 -38.29 80.98
CA GLY A 742 -10.91 -37.52 80.13
C GLY A 742 -11.03 -38.06 78.72
N VAL A 743 -11.93 -37.44 77.97
CA VAL A 743 -12.32 -37.83 76.62
C VAL A 743 -12.42 -36.56 75.77
N ASN A 744 -11.90 -36.63 74.54
CA ASN A 744 -12.03 -35.57 73.55
C ASN A 744 -13.06 -35.96 72.49
N PHE A 745 -14.03 -35.08 72.26
CA PHE A 745 -15.09 -35.24 71.28
C PHE A 745 -15.00 -34.16 70.23
N THR A 746 -14.97 -34.50 68.95
CA THR A 746 -15.24 -33.52 67.89
C THR A 746 -16.74 -33.46 67.68
N LEU A 747 -17.34 -32.32 68.06
CA LEU A 747 -18.79 -32.14 67.98
C LEU A 747 -19.24 -31.56 66.64
N VAL A 748 -18.39 -30.73 66.04
CA VAL A 748 -18.65 -30.11 64.74
C VAL A 748 -17.41 -30.28 63.89
N ASN A 749 -17.59 -30.72 62.65
CA ASN A 749 -16.61 -30.65 61.58
C ASN A 749 -17.37 -30.44 60.27
N LYS A 750 -17.54 -29.18 59.88
CA LYS A 750 -18.35 -28.78 58.73
C LYS A 750 -17.81 -27.54 58.06
N THR A 751 -18.11 -27.42 56.77
CA THR A 751 -17.95 -26.16 56.05
C THR A 751 -19.05 -25.19 56.43
N ILE A 752 -18.70 -23.95 56.78
CA ILE A 752 -19.62 -22.83 57.02
C ILE A 752 -19.34 -21.76 55.98
N TYR A 753 -20.39 -21.26 55.32
CA TYR A 753 -20.28 -20.16 54.36
C TYR A 753 -20.39 -18.80 55.05
N SER A 754 -20.07 -17.73 54.33
CA SER A 754 -20.23 -16.37 54.84
C SER A 754 -21.67 -16.04 55.21
N GLY A 755 -21.84 -15.40 56.37
CA GLY A 755 -23.14 -15.03 56.92
C GLY A 755 -23.94 -16.22 57.47
N GLU A 756 -23.43 -17.44 57.37
CA GLU A 756 -24.04 -18.60 58.02
C GLU A 756 -23.59 -18.71 59.48
N GLY A 757 -24.53 -19.13 60.32
CA GLY A 757 -24.29 -19.46 61.71
C GLY A 757 -24.74 -20.89 62.02
N LEU A 758 -24.07 -21.51 62.97
CA LEU A 758 -24.39 -22.82 63.49
C LEU A 758 -24.73 -22.70 64.98
N ILE A 759 -25.97 -23.04 65.31
CA ILE A 759 -26.43 -23.19 66.68
C ILE A 759 -26.70 -24.65 66.95
N PHE A 760 -26.21 -25.14 68.08
CA PHE A 760 -26.40 -26.53 68.45
C PHE A 760 -26.41 -26.72 69.97
N SER A 761 -27.26 -27.64 70.42
CA SER A 761 -27.37 -28.01 71.83
C SER A 761 -27.18 -29.50 72.04
N GLY A 762 -26.57 -29.84 73.17
CA GLY A 762 -26.27 -31.20 73.56
C GLY A 762 -26.41 -31.44 75.05
N LEU A 763 -26.38 -32.71 75.41
CA LEU A 763 -26.58 -33.23 76.75
C LEU A 763 -25.37 -34.05 77.17
N VAL A 764 -24.78 -33.74 78.32
CA VAL A 764 -23.77 -34.60 78.93
C VAL A 764 -24.47 -35.63 79.82
N SER A 765 -24.24 -36.91 79.51
CA SER A 765 -24.76 -38.07 80.22
C SER A 765 -23.63 -38.79 80.96
N CYS A 766 -23.92 -39.26 82.17
CA CYS A 766 -22.96 -40.01 82.95
C CYS A 766 -23.58 -41.27 83.57
N SER A 767 -22.78 -42.31 83.70
CA SER A 767 -23.19 -43.61 84.27
C SER A 767 -23.36 -43.62 85.80
N THR A 768 -22.95 -42.56 86.50
CA THR A 768 -23.12 -42.42 87.95
C THR A 768 -23.63 -41.02 88.33
N PRO A 769 -24.66 -40.92 89.18
CA PRO A 769 -25.14 -39.64 89.72
C PRO A 769 -24.12 -38.97 90.67
N ASP A 770 -24.34 -37.69 90.97
CA ASP A 770 -23.59 -36.82 91.89
C ASP A 770 -22.06 -36.68 91.66
N ILE A 771 -21.66 -36.21 90.47
CA ILE A 771 -20.25 -36.04 90.08
C ILE A 771 -19.91 -34.66 89.52
N LEU A 772 -18.65 -34.22 89.69
CA LEU A 772 -18.11 -32.99 89.08
C LEU A 772 -17.21 -33.32 87.88
N ILE A 773 -17.53 -32.78 86.71
CA ILE A 773 -16.78 -32.93 85.45
C ILE A 773 -16.20 -31.56 85.05
N ARG A 774 -14.93 -31.52 84.64
CA ARG A 774 -14.27 -30.34 84.04
C ARG A 774 -14.39 -30.38 82.53
N PHE A 775 -14.49 -29.23 81.87
CA PHE A 775 -14.50 -29.18 80.42
C PHE A 775 -13.78 -27.98 79.80
N LYS A 776 -13.41 -28.13 78.51
CA LYS A 776 -12.77 -27.09 77.68
C LYS A 776 -13.12 -27.25 76.20
N TRP A 777 -13.30 -26.13 75.47
CA TRP A 777 -13.58 -26.12 74.04
C TRP A 777 -12.44 -25.58 73.19
N ILE A 778 -12.29 -26.11 71.97
CA ILE A 778 -11.30 -25.66 70.97
C ILE A 778 -11.99 -25.45 69.62
N LEU A 779 -11.83 -24.24 69.04
CA LEU A 779 -12.27 -23.90 67.69
C LEU A 779 -11.09 -23.94 66.72
N ILE A 780 -11.26 -24.60 65.58
CA ILE A 780 -10.27 -24.73 64.52
C ILE A 780 -10.93 -24.33 63.20
N VAL A 781 -10.29 -23.44 62.43
CA VAL A 781 -10.79 -22.98 61.12
C VAL A 781 -9.67 -23.12 60.08
N ASN A 782 -9.92 -23.87 59.01
CA ASN A 782 -8.93 -24.17 57.95
C ASN A 782 -7.55 -24.54 58.54
N ASP A 783 -7.56 -25.48 59.50
CA ASP A 783 -6.39 -25.98 60.24
C ASP A 783 -5.67 -24.98 61.16
N VAL A 784 -6.19 -23.75 61.32
CA VAL A 784 -5.68 -22.76 62.27
C VAL A 784 -6.51 -22.80 63.55
N VAL A 785 -5.85 -23.00 64.70
CA VAL A 785 -6.51 -23.00 66.03
C VAL A 785 -6.81 -21.55 66.45
N ILE A 786 -8.08 -21.23 66.66
CA ILE A 786 -8.52 -19.95 67.20
C ILE A 786 -8.70 -20.12 68.72
N PRO A 787 -8.14 -19.23 69.57
CA PRO A 787 -7.92 -19.51 70.98
C PRO A 787 -9.20 -19.86 71.79
N THR A 788 -9.00 -20.83 72.69
CA THR A 788 -9.96 -21.69 73.39
C THR A 788 -10.75 -21.03 74.54
N SER A 789 -11.92 -21.59 74.89
CA SER A 789 -12.65 -21.20 76.10
C SER A 789 -11.80 -21.39 77.38
N ALA A 790 -12.13 -20.64 78.44
CA ALA A 790 -11.62 -20.96 79.77
C ALA A 790 -12.11 -22.35 80.21
N GLU A 791 -11.40 -22.98 81.14
CA GLU A 791 -11.85 -24.24 81.76
C GLU A 791 -12.98 -23.96 82.74
N ASP A 792 -14.02 -24.80 82.68
CA ASP A 792 -15.19 -24.67 83.56
C ASP A 792 -15.70 -26.05 84.04
N PHE A 793 -16.69 -26.06 84.93
CA PHE A 793 -17.12 -27.24 85.68
C PHE A 793 -18.63 -27.47 85.59
N ILE A 794 -19.03 -28.72 85.39
CA ILE A 794 -20.42 -29.16 85.39
C ILE A 794 -20.62 -30.16 86.52
N THR A 795 -21.63 -29.93 87.36
CA THR A 795 -22.07 -30.91 88.36
C THR A 795 -23.24 -31.70 87.79
N VAL A 796 -23.08 -33.03 87.70
CA VAL A 796 -24.11 -33.96 87.25
C VAL A 796 -24.65 -34.64 88.52
N THR A 797 -25.83 -34.24 89.00
CA THR A 797 -26.49 -34.89 90.15
C THR A 797 -27.29 -36.09 89.71
#